data_AF-A0A522H198-F1
#
_entry.id   AF-A0A522H198-F1
#
_cell.length_a   1.000
_cell.length_b   1.000
_cell.length_c   1.000
_cell.angle_alpha   90.00
_cell.angle_beta   90.00
_cell.angle_gamma   90.00
#
_symmetry.space_group_name_H-M   'P 1'
#
loop_
_entity.id
_entity.type
_entity.pdbx_description
1 polymer ?
#
loop_
_entity_poly.entity_id
_entity_poly.type
_entity_poly.pdbx_seq_one_letter_code
_entity_poly.pdbx_strand_id
1 'polypeptide(L)'
;MPLRTLARRWLFSTLRVGFRLLPLPAVTRDRWRQRFLNSNAHWVVPPAPRGQAASGSDTAWAPRRHAAGRAIGYVPRHRQALPEPLPATLVAFYLPQFHPIPENNAWWGTGFTEWHNVSRALPQFEGHAQPRLPGELGFYDLRLPTVMRQQMQLARDYGIGAFCSYFYWFAGKRLLEQPLQQWLADPGLDLPLCLCWANEDWSRRWDGRADDILIGQQHSAADDLAFIEYVARYLRDPRYLRVDGKPLLLVYRPGLLPDPVATTKRWRDWCRCHEIGEIQLAYVQSFDRADPRALGFDAAVEFPPNNTTLSPITARRNLLNPDFHGDVFDWRELAREATERADPAYPLYPGVNPGWDNEPRRSGRGRVFTHASPRGYRDWLRHAIGTAKRRFASNPLVFINAWNEWAEGAVLEPDTRLGHAWLQATRDALQPELTMPKDQRPCAVIHVWYVEVLDEIAAALQASGIDWRVILTTAPEREGAVHQRVAALGLAAEIAVFENRGRDIRPFLHVANRLLDEGVQVILKLHTKRSTHRQDGEQWRRELLTKLLGPTRAPAIAQAFREQPRLGLVHAEGHRQPLHYYWGANQANVCSLAIRCGIPAPVVEQDQFIAGSMFWVRPCALRTLLDAGIDDNAFEPETGQVDGTLAHAVERLIELTAHAAGQKILSAARVCGLDESAQTYPYARRG
;
A
#
# COMPACT_ATOMS: atom_id res chain seq x y z
N MET A 1 -13.77 14.05 27.42
CA MET A 1 -12.64 13.12 27.71
C MET A 1 -12.38 13.15 29.22
N PRO A 2 -12.22 12.02 29.94
CA PRO A 2 -12.08 12.04 31.39
C PRO A 2 -10.78 12.72 31.86
N LEU A 3 -10.83 13.51 32.94
CA LEU A 3 -9.68 14.25 33.51
C LEU A 3 -8.45 13.37 33.75
N ARG A 4 -8.67 12.12 34.21
CA ARG A 4 -7.61 11.11 34.43
C ARG A 4 -6.86 10.73 33.15
N THR A 5 -7.53 10.74 32.00
CA THR A 5 -6.91 10.40 30.71
C THR A 5 -6.04 11.55 30.19
N LEU A 6 -6.47 12.79 30.39
CA LEU A 6 -5.69 13.99 30.10
C LEU A 6 -4.44 14.06 30.98
N ALA A 7 -4.57 13.81 32.29
CA ALA A 7 -3.43 13.78 33.22
C ALA A 7 -2.39 12.72 32.83
N ARG A 8 -2.83 11.50 32.45
CA ARG A 8 -1.92 10.45 31.96
C ARG A 8 -1.22 10.84 30.64
N ARG A 9 -1.93 11.48 29.70
CA ARG A 9 -1.32 11.97 28.44
C ARG A 9 -0.26 13.04 28.69
N TRP A 10 -0.52 13.96 29.60
CA TRP A 10 0.46 14.96 30.02
C TRP A 10 1.66 14.30 30.70
N LEU A 11 1.44 13.42 31.67
CA LEU A 11 2.50 12.69 32.35
C LEU A 11 3.37 11.88 31.37
N PHE A 12 2.77 11.14 30.45
CA PHE A 12 3.48 10.36 29.44
C PHE A 12 4.31 11.25 28.51
N SER A 13 3.75 12.36 28.02
CA SER A 13 4.45 13.32 27.19
C SER A 13 5.62 13.99 27.93
N THR A 14 5.40 14.41 29.17
CA THR A 14 6.44 15.00 30.03
C THR A 14 7.56 14.01 30.33
N LEU A 15 7.24 12.76 30.64
CA LEU A 15 8.26 11.71 30.84
C LEU A 15 9.03 11.44 29.55
N ARG A 16 8.36 11.40 28.40
CA ARG A 16 9.02 11.22 27.10
C ARG A 16 9.99 12.36 26.78
N VAL A 17 9.60 13.60 27.08
CA VAL A 17 10.49 14.77 26.98
C VAL A 17 11.62 14.68 28.00
N GLY A 18 11.32 14.34 29.25
CA GLY A 18 12.31 14.17 30.32
C GLY A 18 13.38 13.13 29.95
N PHE A 19 12.98 11.95 29.48
CA PHE A 19 13.93 10.94 28.97
C PHE A 19 14.77 11.50 27.81
N ARG A 20 14.18 12.27 26.88
CA ARG A 20 14.91 12.89 25.77
C ARG A 20 15.92 13.95 26.23
N LEU A 21 15.70 14.60 27.36
CA LEU A 21 16.57 15.65 27.91
C LEU A 21 17.67 15.11 28.84
N LEU A 22 17.65 13.82 29.19
CA LEU A 22 18.71 13.23 30.02
C LEU A 22 20.07 13.28 29.30
N PRO A 23 21.14 13.73 29.97
CA PRO A 23 22.50 13.81 29.42
C PRO A 23 23.18 12.43 29.41
N LEU A 24 22.47 11.43 28.91
CA LEU A 24 22.95 10.05 28.78
C LEU A 24 23.12 9.69 27.30
N PRO A 25 24.07 8.80 26.95
CA PRO A 25 24.13 8.22 25.61
C PRO A 25 22.78 7.65 25.19
N ALA A 26 22.42 7.80 23.91
CA ALA A 26 21.10 7.42 23.40
C ALA A 26 20.73 5.96 23.74
N VAL A 27 21.70 5.04 23.61
CA VAL A 27 21.55 3.62 23.94
C VAL A 27 21.20 3.40 25.42
N THR A 28 21.89 4.08 26.33
CA THR A 28 21.64 4.00 27.78
C THR A 28 20.26 4.56 28.12
N ARG A 29 19.92 5.71 27.54
CA ARG A 29 18.63 6.38 27.71
C ARG A 29 17.47 5.51 27.22
N ASP A 30 17.61 4.86 26.07
CA ASP A 30 16.59 3.97 25.52
C ASP A 30 16.43 2.71 26.38
N ARG A 31 17.53 2.11 26.89
CA ARG A 31 17.46 1.02 27.88
C ARG A 31 16.69 1.43 29.14
N TRP A 32 16.99 2.62 29.67
CA TRP A 32 16.32 3.12 30.88
C TRP A 32 14.84 3.40 30.65
N ARG A 33 14.50 4.02 29.50
CA ARG A 33 13.11 4.23 29.10
C ARG A 33 12.36 2.91 28.98
N GLN A 34 12.94 1.91 28.31
CA GLN A 34 12.36 0.58 28.16
C GLN A 34 12.11 -0.06 29.52
N ARG A 35 13.12 -0.07 30.41
CA ARG A 35 13.01 -0.64 31.75
C ARG A 35 11.91 0.06 32.57
N PHE A 36 11.84 1.38 32.50
CA PHE A 36 10.80 2.17 33.16
C PHE A 36 9.40 1.85 32.63
N LEU A 37 9.22 1.81 31.31
CA LEU A 37 7.92 1.50 30.70
C LEU A 37 7.50 0.06 31.00
N ASN A 38 8.41 -0.90 31.01
CA ASN A 38 8.10 -2.29 31.35
C ASN A 38 7.48 -2.42 32.76
N SER A 39 7.98 -1.68 33.74
CA SER A 39 7.45 -1.70 35.11
C SER A 39 6.20 -0.83 35.30
N ASN A 40 6.03 0.24 34.51
CA ASN A 40 5.06 1.31 34.82
C ASN A 40 3.99 1.56 33.72
N ALA A 41 4.01 0.79 32.63
CA ALA A 41 3.13 1.05 31.48
C ALA A 41 1.63 1.10 31.84
N HIS A 42 1.18 0.26 32.80
CA HIS A 42 -0.22 0.11 33.17
C HIS A 42 -0.87 1.38 33.75
N TRP A 43 -0.08 2.32 34.30
CA TRP A 43 -0.59 3.59 34.84
C TRP A 43 -0.04 4.84 34.15
N VAL A 44 1.13 4.75 33.52
CA VAL A 44 1.76 5.87 32.81
C VAL A 44 1.21 6.02 31.38
N VAL A 45 0.97 4.91 30.67
CA VAL A 45 0.55 4.96 29.27
C VAL A 45 -0.95 5.28 29.20
N PRO A 46 -1.37 6.31 28.45
CA PRO A 46 -2.78 6.61 28.27
C PRO A 46 -3.51 5.44 27.59
N PRO A 47 -4.80 5.20 27.90
CA PRO A 47 -5.59 4.25 27.13
C PRO A 47 -5.58 4.67 25.65
N ALA A 48 -5.40 3.68 24.77
CA ALA A 48 -5.41 3.91 23.33
C ALA A 48 -6.76 4.52 22.90
N PRO A 49 -6.76 5.42 21.91
CA PRO A 49 -8.00 5.92 21.34
C PRO A 49 -8.83 4.73 20.81
N ARG A 50 -10.07 4.60 21.28
CA ARG A 50 -10.99 3.55 20.83
C ARG A 50 -11.66 3.98 19.53
N GLY A 51 -11.87 3.02 18.63
CA GLY A 51 -12.71 3.21 17.45
C GLY A 51 -14.18 3.43 17.82
N GLN A 52 -14.97 3.76 16.82
CA GLN A 52 -16.41 3.98 16.97
C GLN A 52 -17.11 2.63 16.86
N ALA A 53 -17.90 2.26 17.87
CA ALA A 53 -18.74 1.07 17.77
C ALA A 53 -19.77 1.30 16.65
N ALA A 54 -20.11 0.25 15.90
CA ALA A 54 -21.15 0.33 14.89
C ALA A 54 -22.45 0.85 15.53
N SER A 55 -22.96 1.97 15.03
CA SER A 55 -24.15 2.62 15.59
C SER A 55 -25.42 1.90 15.16
N GLY A 56 -25.82 0.83 15.85
CA GLY A 56 -27.19 0.26 15.87
C GLY A 56 -27.87 -0.14 14.55
N SER A 57 -27.30 0.15 13.38
CA SER A 57 -27.75 -0.33 12.08
C SER A 57 -26.86 -1.50 11.68
N ASP A 58 -27.36 -2.72 11.87
CA ASP A 58 -26.69 -4.02 11.65
C ASP A 58 -26.22 -4.29 10.20
N THR A 59 -26.20 -3.29 9.32
CA THR A 59 -25.78 -3.47 7.94
C THR A 59 -24.27 -3.27 7.82
N ALA A 60 -23.52 -4.37 7.73
CA ALA A 60 -22.18 -4.34 7.16
C ALA A 60 -22.23 -3.60 5.80
N TRP A 61 -21.36 -2.61 5.60
CA TRP A 61 -21.26 -1.77 4.39
C TRP A 61 -21.22 -2.53 3.05
N ALA A 62 -20.74 -3.77 3.05
CA ALA A 62 -20.83 -4.68 1.91
C ALA A 62 -21.11 -6.10 2.39
N PRO A 63 -21.90 -6.89 1.65
CA PRO A 63 -22.04 -8.32 1.94
C PRO A 63 -20.68 -8.98 1.83
N ARG A 64 -20.17 -9.54 2.95
CA ARG A 64 -18.96 -10.38 2.93
C ARG A 64 -19.29 -11.69 2.22
N ARG A 65 -19.12 -11.71 0.90
CA ARG A 65 -19.43 -12.90 0.08
C ARG A 65 -18.36 -13.98 0.20
N HIS A 66 -17.10 -13.61 -0.01
CA HIS A 66 -15.95 -14.51 0.13
C HIS A 66 -14.67 -13.73 0.39
N ALA A 67 -13.71 -14.35 1.07
CA ALA A 67 -12.44 -13.73 1.47
C ALA A 67 -11.42 -13.54 0.31
N ALA A 68 -11.66 -14.19 -0.84
CA ALA A 68 -10.77 -14.16 -2.01
C ALA A 68 -11.24 -13.21 -3.12
N GLY A 69 -11.97 -12.14 -2.77
CA GLY A 69 -12.50 -11.16 -3.73
C GLY A 69 -11.40 -10.29 -4.32
N ARG A 70 -11.45 -10.05 -5.64
CA ARG A 70 -10.56 -9.09 -6.30
C ARG A 70 -10.96 -7.66 -5.96
N ALA A 71 -9.98 -6.78 -5.91
CA ALA A 71 -10.19 -5.34 -5.80
C ALA A 71 -9.83 -4.62 -7.10
N ILE A 72 -10.37 -3.41 -7.26
CA ILE A 72 -9.87 -2.46 -8.26
C ILE A 72 -8.36 -2.30 -8.03
N GLY A 73 -7.58 -2.43 -9.10
CA GLY A 73 -6.12 -2.49 -9.05
C GLY A 73 -5.54 -3.90 -9.02
N TYR A 74 -6.36 -4.96 -9.14
CA TYR A 74 -5.87 -6.31 -9.38
C TYR A 74 -5.03 -6.37 -10.65
N VAL A 75 -3.82 -6.92 -10.56
CA VAL A 75 -2.91 -7.10 -11.69
C VAL A 75 -2.69 -8.60 -11.93
N PRO A 76 -3.01 -9.14 -13.12
CA PRO A 76 -2.66 -10.51 -13.46
C PRO A 76 -1.15 -10.64 -13.68
N ARG A 77 -0.63 -11.86 -13.51
CA ARG A 77 0.75 -12.17 -13.83
C ARG A 77 1.03 -11.86 -15.29
N HIS A 78 2.10 -11.10 -15.54
CA HIS A 78 2.62 -10.89 -16.89
C HIS A 78 4.11 -10.57 -16.82
N ARG A 79 4.84 -11.02 -17.84
CA ARG A 79 6.29 -10.81 -17.96
C ARG A 79 6.57 -9.57 -18.80
N GLN A 80 7.49 -8.75 -18.31
CA GLN A 80 8.02 -7.58 -19.00
C GLN A 80 9.52 -7.51 -18.72
N ALA A 81 10.27 -6.91 -19.64
CA ALA A 81 11.69 -6.70 -19.46
C ALA A 81 11.96 -5.70 -18.32
N LEU A 82 13.01 -5.97 -17.55
CA LEU A 82 13.56 -5.02 -16.57
C LEU A 82 14.51 -4.04 -17.27
N PRO A 83 14.73 -2.85 -16.69
CA PRO A 83 15.75 -1.95 -17.21
C PRO A 83 17.14 -2.57 -17.00
N GLU A 84 18.01 -2.41 -17.98
CA GLU A 84 19.41 -2.84 -17.91
C GLU A 84 20.34 -1.63 -18.15
N PRO A 85 21.26 -1.32 -17.22
CA PRO A 85 21.44 -1.93 -15.91
C PRO A 85 20.31 -1.55 -14.92
N LEU A 86 20.09 -2.38 -13.90
CA LEU A 86 19.19 -2.04 -12.80
C LEU A 86 19.73 -0.82 -12.02
N PRO A 87 18.87 0.11 -11.59
CA PRO A 87 19.31 1.32 -10.88
C PRO A 87 19.78 1.05 -9.43
N ALA A 88 19.35 -0.05 -8.83
CA ALA A 88 19.73 -0.52 -7.51
C ALA A 88 19.45 -2.03 -7.38
N THR A 89 20.17 -2.71 -6.50
CA THR A 89 19.84 -4.08 -6.08
C THR A 89 18.81 -4.00 -4.96
N LEU A 90 17.61 -4.51 -5.24
CA LEU A 90 16.54 -4.60 -4.24
C LEU A 90 16.72 -5.89 -3.43
N VAL A 91 16.78 -5.76 -2.10
CA VAL A 91 16.98 -6.87 -1.16
C VAL A 91 15.74 -7.02 -0.29
N ALA A 92 14.98 -8.11 -0.46
CA ALA A 92 13.76 -8.35 0.31
C ALA A 92 14.02 -9.25 1.52
N PHE A 93 13.58 -8.84 2.72
CA PHE A 93 13.62 -9.72 3.90
C PHE A 93 12.78 -10.98 3.66
N TYR A 94 13.30 -12.13 4.08
CA TYR A 94 12.73 -13.45 3.78
C TYR A 94 12.56 -14.28 5.05
N LEU A 95 11.31 -14.59 5.36
CA LEU A 95 10.90 -15.35 6.54
C LEU A 95 10.90 -16.86 6.24
N PRO A 96 11.69 -17.68 6.97
CA PRO A 96 11.74 -19.11 6.73
C PRO A 96 10.59 -19.90 7.40
N GLN A 97 9.75 -19.28 8.23
CA GLN A 97 8.75 -19.95 9.09
C GLN A 97 7.49 -20.49 8.38
N PHE A 98 7.62 -20.91 7.13
CA PHE A 98 6.58 -21.60 6.35
C PHE A 98 6.86 -23.10 6.22
N HIS A 99 7.36 -23.70 7.30
CA HIS A 99 7.48 -25.14 7.47
C HIS A 99 7.41 -25.48 8.97
N PRO A 100 6.85 -26.64 9.36
CA PRO A 100 6.80 -27.06 10.74
C PRO A 100 8.19 -27.51 11.21
N ILE A 101 8.51 -27.22 12.47
CA ILE A 101 9.67 -27.78 13.19
C ILE A 101 9.21 -28.36 14.53
N PRO A 102 9.95 -29.31 15.13
CA PRO A 102 9.56 -29.94 16.39
C PRO A 102 9.29 -28.94 17.52
N GLU A 103 10.12 -27.90 17.64
CA GLU A 103 9.99 -26.86 18.65
C GLU A 103 8.67 -26.09 18.51
N ASN A 104 8.41 -25.56 17.31
CA ASN A 104 7.18 -24.81 17.02
C ASN A 104 5.93 -25.67 17.26
N ASN A 105 5.98 -26.95 16.90
CA ASN A 105 4.90 -27.89 17.14
C ASN A 105 4.63 -28.07 18.63
N ALA A 106 5.68 -28.17 19.45
CA ALA A 106 5.55 -28.26 20.90
C ALA A 106 5.03 -26.96 21.53
N TRP A 107 5.39 -25.80 20.96
CA TRP A 107 5.05 -24.49 21.52
C TRP A 107 3.66 -23.98 21.13
N TRP A 108 3.22 -24.25 19.90
CA TRP A 108 2.00 -23.66 19.32
C TRP A 108 1.01 -24.67 18.74
N GLY A 109 1.35 -25.97 18.77
CA GLY A 109 0.51 -27.06 18.30
C GLY A 109 1.04 -27.71 17.03
N THR A 110 0.69 -28.98 16.85
CA THR A 110 1.15 -29.81 15.73
C THR A 110 0.89 -29.16 14.37
N GLY A 111 1.94 -29.05 13.57
CA GLY A 111 1.88 -28.52 12.21
C GLY A 111 2.09 -27.01 12.12
N PHE A 112 2.40 -26.31 13.21
CA PHE A 112 2.47 -24.86 13.23
C PHE A 112 3.40 -24.28 12.15
N THR A 113 2.86 -23.31 11.44
CA THR A 113 3.52 -22.41 10.48
C THR A 113 2.84 -21.05 10.56
N GLU A 114 3.42 -20.04 9.95
CA GLU A 114 2.80 -18.71 9.88
C GLU A 114 1.41 -18.70 9.22
N TRP A 115 1.11 -19.69 8.37
CA TRP A 115 -0.23 -19.87 7.81
C TRP A 115 -1.33 -20.08 8.86
N HIS A 116 -0.98 -20.60 10.05
CA HIS A 116 -1.93 -20.75 11.15
C HIS A 116 -2.43 -19.40 11.67
N ASN A 117 -1.55 -18.41 11.74
CA ASN A 117 -1.88 -17.04 12.15
C ASN A 117 -2.68 -16.33 11.04
N VAL A 118 -2.24 -16.45 9.79
CA VAL A 118 -2.86 -15.81 8.63
C VAL A 118 -4.29 -16.30 8.40
N SER A 119 -4.51 -17.62 8.40
CA SER A 119 -5.81 -18.21 8.06
C SER A 119 -6.92 -17.94 9.08
N ARG A 120 -6.58 -17.66 10.34
CA ARG A 120 -7.55 -17.36 11.40
C ARG A 120 -7.83 -15.87 11.59
N ALA A 121 -7.06 -15.00 10.94
CA ALA A 121 -7.20 -13.56 11.12
C ALA A 121 -8.58 -13.07 10.65
N LEU A 122 -9.19 -12.19 11.42
CA LEU A 122 -10.50 -11.60 11.13
C LEU A 122 -10.41 -10.08 11.05
N PRO A 123 -11.26 -9.43 10.23
CA PRO A 123 -11.28 -7.99 10.14
C PRO A 123 -11.83 -7.38 11.42
N GLN A 124 -11.05 -6.49 12.04
CA GLN A 124 -11.41 -5.84 13.31
C GLN A 124 -12.27 -4.57 13.13
N PHE A 125 -12.19 -3.93 11.97
CA PHE A 125 -12.89 -2.68 11.64
C PHE A 125 -13.21 -2.61 10.14
N GLU A 126 -14.15 -1.77 9.73
CA GLU A 126 -14.57 -1.67 8.33
C GLU A 126 -13.39 -1.33 7.40
N GLY A 127 -13.28 -2.06 6.29
CA GLY A 127 -12.17 -1.92 5.35
C GLY A 127 -10.85 -2.59 5.78
N HIS A 128 -10.80 -3.25 6.94
CA HIS A 128 -9.65 -4.06 7.35
C HIS A 128 -9.55 -5.32 6.47
N ALA A 129 -8.49 -5.43 5.67
CA ALA A 129 -8.31 -6.53 4.71
C ALA A 129 -7.72 -7.80 5.37
N GLN A 130 -8.51 -8.45 6.23
CA GLN A 130 -8.18 -9.75 6.82
C GLN A 130 -9.33 -10.76 6.63
N PRO A 131 -9.03 -12.06 6.46
CA PRO A 131 -7.70 -12.63 6.26
C PRO A 131 -7.11 -12.24 4.90
N ARG A 132 -5.80 -11.92 4.84
CA ARG A 132 -5.08 -11.75 3.56
C ARG A 132 -4.64 -13.11 3.03
N LEU A 133 -5.22 -13.56 1.91
CA LEU A 133 -5.01 -14.90 1.37
C LEU A 133 -3.97 -14.94 0.23
N PRO A 134 -3.09 -15.97 0.19
CA PRO A 134 -2.08 -16.11 -0.85
C PRO A 134 -2.68 -16.37 -2.24
N GLY A 135 -2.03 -15.83 -3.26
CA GLY A 135 -2.37 -15.99 -4.67
C GLY A 135 -1.79 -17.29 -5.26
N GLU A 136 -1.00 -17.17 -6.33
CA GLU A 136 -0.57 -18.33 -7.14
C GLU A 136 0.32 -19.36 -6.41
N LEU A 137 1.00 -18.96 -5.33
CA LEU A 137 1.85 -19.86 -4.54
C LEU A 137 1.06 -20.65 -3.48
N GLY A 138 -0.17 -20.24 -3.18
CA GLY A 138 -1.02 -20.87 -2.16
C GLY A 138 -0.39 -20.89 -0.75
N PHE A 139 -0.92 -21.75 0.12
CA PHE A 139 -0.38 -22.01 1.45
C PHE A 139 0.81 -22.97 1.36
N TYR A 140 1.93 -22.46 0.82
CA TYR A 140 3.10 -23.27 0.50
C TYR A 140 3.87 -23.80 1.72
N ASP A 141 4.76 -24.77 1.46
CA ASP A 141 5.67 -25.36 2.44
C ASP A 141 7.13 -25.23 1.96
N LEU A 142 7.98 -24.59 2.76
CA LEU A 142 9.40 -24.35 2.43
C LEU A 142 10.31 -25.56 2.62
N ARG A 143 9.76 -26.73 2.95
CA ARG A 143 10.47 -28.02 2.78
C ARG A 143 10.57 -28.44 1.31
N LEU A 144 9.84 -27.77 0.42
CA LEU A 144 9.80 -28.06 -1.01
C LEU A 144 10.71 -27.08 -1.79
N PRO A 145 11.84 -27.53 -2.36
CA PRO A 145 12.71 -26.67 -3.17
C PRO A 145 12.01 -26.05 -4.38
N THR A 146 10.97 -26.71 -4.89
CA THR A 146 10.16 -26.19 -6.02
C THR A 146 9.47 -24.88 -5.68
N VAL A 147 8.99 -24.71 -4.44
CA VAL A 147 8.40 -23.45 -3.95
C VAL A 147 9.45 -22.35 -3.93
N MET A 148 10.63 -22.63 -3.37
CA MET A 148 11.74 -21.67 -3.35
C MET A 148 12.13 -21.24 -4.76
N ARG A 149 12.23 -22.18 -5.71
CA ARG A 149 12.51 -21.89 -7.12
C ARG A 149 11.45 -20.99 -7.75
N GLN A 150 10.17 -21.21 -7.44
CA GLN A 150 9.08 -20.35 -7.91
C GLN A 150 9.16 -18.94 -7.31
N GLN A 151 9.45 -18.82 -6.01
CA GLN A 151 9.65 -17.53 -5.33
C GLN A 151 10.84 -16.76 -5.94
N MET A 152 11.96 -17.44 -6.17
CA MET A 152 13.16 -16.86 -6.78
C MET A 152 12.92 -16.43 -8.23
N GLN A 153 12.18 -17.22 -9.00
CA GLN A 153 11.79 -16.83 -10.35
C GLN A 153 10.89 -15.59 -10.33
N LEU A 154 9.94 -15.53 -9.40
CA LEU A 154 9.05 -14.39 -9.26
C LEU A 154 9.81 -13.14 -8.82
N ALA A 155 10.73 -13.27 -7.87
CA ALA A 155 11.64 -12.22 -7.45
C ALA A 155 12.42 -11.65 -8.64
N ARG A 156 13.04 -12.51 -9.46
CA ARG A 156 13.74 -12.11 -10.69
C ARG A 156 12.84 -11.42 -11.70
N ASP A 157 11.67 -11.99 -12.00
CA ASP A 157 10.72 -11.45 -12.98
C ASP A 157 10.33 -10.00 -12.65
N TYR A 158 10.41 -9.58 -11.38
CA TYR A 158 10.01 -8.25 -10.90
C TYR A 158 11.15 -7.40 -10.31
N GLY A 159 12.40 -7.82 -10.48
CA GLY A 159 13.58 -7.01 -10.16
C GLY A 159 14.03 -7.03 -8.70
N ILE A 160 13.60 -8.02 -7.92
CA ILE A 160 14.24 -8.34 -6.64
C ILE A 160 15.57 -9.05 -6.93
N GLY A 161 16.68 -8.43 -6.51
CA GLY A 161 18.03 -8.90 -6.80
C GLY A 161 18.59 -9.87 -5.75
N ALA A 162 18.07 -9.82 -4.52
CA ALA A 162 18.48 -10.74 -3.46
C ALA A 162 17.42 -10.90 -2.37
N PHE A 163 17.54 -11.98 -1.58
CA PHE A 163 16.83 -12.13 -0.32
C PHE A 163 17.74 -11.86 0.89
N CYS A 164 17.18 -11.29 1.96
CA CYS A 164 17.82 -11.21 3.27
C CYS A 164 17.10 -12.19 4.20
N SER A 165 17.64 -13.41 4.33
CA SER A 165 16.99 -14.46 5.11
C SER A 165 17.24 -14.29 6.60
N TYR A 166 16.19 -14.40 7.40
CA TYR A 166 16.35 -14.49 8.85
C TYR A 166 17.10 -15.78 9.22
N PHE A 167 18.12 -15.62 10.05
CA PHE A 167 18.90 -16.72 10.59
C PHE A 167 18.71 -16.78 12.10
N TYR A 168 18.31 -17.95 12.60
CA TYR A 168 18.01 -18.17 14.01
C TYR A 168 19.05 -19.10 14.63
N TRP A 169 20.00 -18.48 15.32
CA TRP A 169 21.05 -19.14 16.10
C TRP A 169 20.86 -18.80 17.58
N PHE A 170 20.86 -19.84 18.42
CA PHE A 170 20.71 -19.77 19.88
C PHE A 170 21.83 -20.57 20.54
N ALA A 171 23.05 -20.04 20.50
CA ALA A 171 24.24 -20.65 21.10
C ALA A 171 24.47 -22.13 20.74
N GLY A 172 24.54 -22.42 19.44
CA GLY A 172 24.75 -23.76 18.90
C GLY A 172 23.48 -24.47 18.44
N LYS A 173 22.30 -24.03 18.90
CA LYS A 173 21.02 -24.52 18.38
C LYS A 173 20.54 -23.64 17.23
N ARG A 174 20.15 -24.28 16.12
CA ARG A 174 19.57 -23.61 14.95
C ARG A 174 18.10 -23.96 14.87
N LEU A 175 17.28 -22.98 14.49
CA LEU A 175 15.86 -23.17 14.22
C LEU A 175 15.53 -22.64 12.83
N LEU A 176 14.54 -23.24 12.17
CA LEU A 176 14.05 -22.83 10.84
C LEU A 176 15.10 -22.80 9.72
N GLU A 177 16.22 -23.51 9.87
CA GLU A 177 17.35 -23.44 8.93
C GLU A 177 17.14 -24.23 7.64
N GLN A 178 16.14 -25.11 7.59
CA GLN A 178 15.97 -26.05 6.47
C GLN A 178 15.92 -25.38 5.08
N PRO A 179 15.26 -24.22 4.87
CA PRO A 179 15.30 -23.53 3.58
C PRO A 179 16.70 -23.04 3.19
N LEU A 180 17.50 -22.56 4.16
CA LEU A 180 18.88 -22.14 3.89
C LEU A 180 19.79 -23.33 3.53
N GLN A 181 19.60 -24.47 4.20
CA GLN A 181 20.31 -25.70 3.87
C GLN A 181 19.97 -26.19 2.46
N GLN A 182 18.69 -26.09 2.05
CA GLN A 182 18.27 -26.39 0.68
C GLN A 182 18.93 -25.46 -0.34
N TRP A 183 18.96 -24.14 -0.09
CA TRP A 183 19.62 -23.17 -0.96
C TRP A 183 21.12 -23.47 -1.14
N LEU A 184 21.81 -23.80 -0.04
CA LEU A 184 23.23 -24.14 -0.08
C LEU A 184 23.48 -25.45 -0.86
N ALA A 185 22.59 -26.44 -0.73
CA ALA A 185 22.73 -27.75 -1.36
C ALA A 185 22.32 -27.80 -2.84
N ASP A 186 21.42 -26.91 -3.30
CA ASP A 186 20.92 -26.86 -4.67
C ASP A 186 21.44 -25.59 -5.39
N PRO A 187 22.43 -25.71 -6.28
CA PRO A 187 22.92 -24.59 -7.10
C PRO A 187 21.84 -23.94 -7.98
N GLY A 188 20.76 -24.66 -8.30
CA GLY A 188 19.62 -24.14 -9.05
C GLY A 188 18.69 -23.23 -8.23
N LEU A 189 18.90 -23.12 -6.92
CA LEU A 189 18.35 -22.05 -6.09
C LEU A 189 19.34 -20.88 -6.10
N ASP A 190 19.34 -20.15 -7.21
CA ASP A 190 20.44 -19.29 -7.64
C ASP A 190 20.21 -17.78 -7.38
N LEU A 191 19.07 -17.39 -6.76
CA LEU A 191 18.91 -16.00 -6.33
C LEU A 191 19.90 -15.71 -5.21
N PRO A 192 20.67 -14.60 -5.29
CA PRO A 192 21.57 -14.20 -4.21
C PRO A 192 20.83 -14.01 -2.88
N LEU A 193 21.52 -14.31 -1.79
CA LEU A 193 21.01 -14.00 -0.45
C LEU A 193 22.10 -13.51 0.51
N CYS A 194 21.68 -12.76 1.52
CA CYS A 194 22.44 -12.50 2.74
C CYS A 194 21.66 -12.99 3.97
N LEU A 195 22.33 -13.02 5.13
CA LEU A 195 21.71 -13.42 6.39
C LEU A 195 21.50 -12.21 7.30
N CYS A 196 20.35 -12.19 7.99
CA CYS A 196 20.11 -11.34 9.15
C CYS A 196 19.94 -12.20 10.40
N TRP A 197 20.92 -12.16 11.31
CA TRP A 197 20.81 -12.87 12.57
C TRP A 197 19.75 -12.21 13.47
N ALA A 198 18.63 -12.90 13.67
CA ALA A 198 17.60 -12.54 14.63
C ALA A 198 18.08 -12.87 16.05
N ASN A 199 19.01 -12.06 16.56
CA ASN A 199 19.75 -12.29 17.80
C ASN A 199 18.97 -11.93 19.07
N GLU A 200 17.65 -12.03 19.03
CA GLU A 200 16.78 -11.82 20.18
C GLU A 200 16.31 -13.14 20.79
N ASP A 201 15.91 -13.10 22.05
CA ASP A 201 15.27 -14.24 22.71
C ASP A 201 13.97 -14.57 21.97
N TRP A 202 13.68 -15.86 21.82
CA TRP A 202 12.38 -16.29 21.34
C TRP A 202 11.44 -16.44 22.53
N SER A 203 10.43 -15.58 22.63
CA SER A 203 9.38 -15.69 23.64
C SER A 203 8.04 -16.14 23.07
N ARG A 204 7.18 -16.69 23.92
CA ARG A 204 5.84 -17.18 23.52
C ARG A 204 4.92 -16.05 23.05
N ARG A 205 5.16 -14.82 23.52
CA ARG A 205 4.41 -13.64 23.10
C ARG A 205 5.15 -12.95 21.96
N TRP A 206 4.47 -12.78 20.82
CA TRP A 206 4.97 -12.05 19.64
C TRP A 206 5.19 -10.54 19.86
N ASP A 207 5.25 -10.08 21.12
CA ASP A 207 5.46 -8.67 21.50
C ASP A 207 6.86 -8.39 22.08
N GLY A 208 7.76 -9.39 22.07
CA GLY A 208 9.15 -9.26 22.49
C GLY A 208 9.32 -9.02 24.00
N ARG A 209 8.28 -9.26 24.82
CA ARG A 209 8.37 -9.18 26.28
C ARG A 209 8.88 -10.51 26.87
N ALA A 210 9.76 -10.41 27.86
CA ALA A 210 10.62 -11.48 28.38
C ALA A 210 9.95 -12.43 29.40
N ASP A 211 8.64 -12.34 29.61
CA ASP A 211 8.01 -13.06 30.73
C ASP A 211 7.76 -14.56 30.44
N ASP A 212 7.95 -15.03 29.19
CA ASP A 212 7.84 -16.45 28.79
C ASP A 212 8.85 -16.79 27.66
N ILE A 213 10.15 -16.88 27.98
CA ILE A 213 11.21 -17.25 27.02
C ILE A 213 11.10 -18.75 26.66
N LEU A 214 10.92 -19.06 25.37
CA LEU A 214 10.92 -20.41 24.82
C LEU A 214 12.34 -20.93 24.57
N ILE A 215 13.20 -20.05 24.05
CA ILE A 215 14.65 -20.27 23.93
C ILE A 215 15.38 -18.92 24.02
N GLY A 216 16.36 -18.85 24.91
CA GLY A 216 17.15 -17.64 25.14
C GLY A 216 18.41 -17.57 24.28
N GLN A 217 18.90 -16.36 24.08
CA GLN A 217 20.21 -16.08 23.50
C GLN A 217 21.28 -16.06 24.59
N GLN A 218 22.46 -16.56 24.27
CA GLN A 218 23.63 -16.44 25.12
C GLN A 218 24.78 -15.86 24.31
N HIS A 219 25.14 -14.61 24.60
CA HIS A 219 26.23 -13.93 23.91
C HIS A 219 27.52 -14.04 24.72
N SER A 220 28.52 -14.70 24.15
CA SER A 220 29.85 -14.83 24.73
C SER A 220 30.92 -14.79 23.64
N ALA A 221 32.17 -14.54 24.01
CA ALA A 221 33.26 -14.56 23.03
C ALA A 221 33.42 -15.93 22.34
N ALA A 222 33.09 -17.03 23.04
CA ALA A 222 33.10 -18.38 22.46
C ALA A 222 31.92 -18.58 21.49
N ASP A 223 30.73 -18.07 21.84
CA ASP A 223 29.56 -18.11 20.95
C ASP A 223 29.77 -17.26 19.70
N ASP A 224 30.38 -16.08 19.81
CA ASP A 224 30.71 -15.24 18.66
C ASP A 224 31.54 -16.01 17.62
N LEU A 225 32.53 -16.78 18.09
CA LEU A 225 33.39 -17.61 17.23
C LEU A 225 32.62 -18.81 16.66
N ALA A 226 31.83 -19.50 17.48
CA ALA A 226 31.03 -20.64 17.04
C ALA A 226 29.98 -20.21 15.98
N PHE A 227 29.37 -19.04 16.16
CA PHE A 227 28.42 -18.46 15.22
C PHE A 227 29.08 -18.17 13.86
N ILE A 228 30.19 -17.43 13.85
CA ILE A 228 30.83 -17.04 12.59
C ILE A 228 31.43 -18.25 11.87
N GLU A 229 31.99 -19.21 12.61
CA GLU A 229 32.47 -20.49 12.07
C GLU A 229 31.34 -21.26 11.40
N TYR A 230 30.17 -21.29 12.02
CA TYR A 230 29.02 -21.97 11.45
C TYR A 230 28.51 -21.27 10.18
N VAL A 231 28.35 -19.94 10.24
CA VAL A 231 27.83 -19.11 9.14
C VAL A 231 28.80 -19.05 7.96
N ALA A 232 30.09 -19.28 8.18
CA ALA A 232 31.14 -19.32 7.16
C ALA A 232 30.79 -20.16 5.92
N ARG A 233 30.06 -21.27 6.09
CA ARG A 233 29.62 -22.13 4.98
C ARG A 233 28.78 -21.36 3.94
N TYR A 234 27.95 -20.43 4.40
CA TYR A 234 27.11 -19.59 3.55
C TYR A 234 27.91 -18.43 2.97
N LEU A 235 28.79 -17.81 3.78
CA LEU A 235 29.64 -16.69 3.35
C LEU A 235 30.63 -17.07 2.24
N ARG A 236 31.01 -18.36 2.16
CA ARG A 236 31.88 -18.90 1.10
C ARG A 236 31.16 -19.14 -0.22
N ASP A 237 29.83 -19.30 -0.21
CA ASP A 237 29.10 -19.57 -1.43
C ASP A 237 29.23 -18.36 -2.40
N PRO A 238 29.57 -18.58 -3.68
CA PRO A 238 29.77 -17.50 -4.64
C PRO A 238 28.48 -16.73 -4.95
N ARG A 239 27.30 -17.33 -4.70
CA ARG A 239 25.99 -16.69 -4.87
C ARG A 239 25.64 -15.76 -3.69
N TYR A 240 26.40 -15.80 -2.59
CA TYR A 240 26.12 -14.96 -1.42
C TYR A 240 26.24 -13.47 -1.78
N LEU A 241 25.31 -12.66 -1.29
CA LEU A 241 25.28 -11.23 -1.60
C LEU A 241 26.51 -10.53 -1.02
N ARG A 242 27.19 -9.74 -1.87
CA ARG A 242 28.43 -9.04 -1.54
C ARG A 242 28.31 -7.55 -1.80
N VAL A 243 28.98 -6.75 -0.97
CA VAL A 243 29.18 -5.30 -1.16
C VAL A 243 30.67 -5.07 -1.34
N ASP A 244 31.07 -4.51 -2.49
CA ASP A 244 32.48 -4.33 -2.85
C ASP A 244 33.30 -5.64 -2.67
N GLY A 245 32.71 -6.78 -3.06
CA GLY A 245 33.31 -8.12 -2.94
C GLY A 245 33.21 -8.77 -1.55
N LYS A 246 32.80 -8.04 -0.51
CA LYS A 246 32.72 -8.53 0.88
C LYS A 246 31.36 -9.16 1.18
N PRO A 247 31.28 -10.38 1.78
CA PRO A 247 30.00 -10.97 2.16
C PRO A 247 29.24 -10.06 3.13
N LEU A 248 27.96 -9.81 2.85
CA LEU A 248 27.10 -8.97 3.68
C LEU A 248 26.42 -9.79 4.79
N LEU A 249 26.69 -9.47 6.05
CA LEU A 249 26.06 -10.10 7.22
C LEU A 249 25.35 -9.04 8.09
N LEU A 250 24.07 -9.27 8.38
CA LEU A 250 23.23 -8.39 9.18
C LEU A 250 23.01 -8.93 10.59
N VAL A 251 22.90 -8.03 11.56
CA VAL A 251 22.47 -8.32 12.93
C VAL A 251 21.22 -7.50 13.27
N TYR A 252 20.19 -8.15 13.82
CA TYR A 252 18.90 -7.50 14.06
C TYR A 252 18.94 -6.49 15.21
N ARG A 253 19.60 -6.83 16.33
CA ARG A 253 19.69 -5.99 17.55
C ARG A 253 21.11 -5.95 18.10
N PRO A 254 21.98 -5.05 17.60
CA PRO A 254 23.36 -5.00 18.07
C PRO A 254 23.46 -4.62 19.55
N GLY A 255 22.45 -3.94 20.12
CA GLY A 255 22.42 -3.55 21.52
C GLY A 255 22.30 -4.70 22.54
N LEU A 256 22.03 -5.94 22.06
CA LEU A 256 22.03 -7.16 22.88
C LEU A 256 23.42 -7.81 22.99
N LEU A 257 24.36 -7.42 22.12
CA LEU A 257 25.74 -7.88 22.22
C LEU A 257 26.41 -7.22 23.44
N PRO A 258 27.10 -7.97 24.31
CA PRO A 258 27.77 -7.41 25.48
C PRO A 258 28.81 -6.35 25.11
N ASP A 259 29.59 -6.62 24.06
CA ASP A 259 30.56 -5.71 23.47
C ASP A 259 30.55 -5.88 21.94
N PRO A 260 29.73 -5.09 21.22
CA PRO A 260 29.57 -5.24 19.78
C PRO A 260 30.88 -4.93 19.02
N VAL A 261 31.74 -4.04 19.51
CA VAL A 261 33.03 -3.73 18.87
C VAL A 261 33.96 -4.93 18.96
N ALA A 262 34.05 -5.57 20.12
CA ALA A 262 34.86 -6.77 20.28
C ALA A 262 34.30 -7.97 19.49
N THR A 263 32.97 -8.13 19.45
CA THR A 263 32.29 -9.19 18.67
C THR A 263 32.57 -9.04 17.17
N THR A 264 32.33 -7.86 16.60
CA THR A 264 32.57 -7.60 15.18
C THR A 264 34.04 -7.77 14.80
N LYS A 265 34.98 -7.37 15.69
CA LYS A 265 36.41 -7.64 15.51
C LYS A 265 36.72 -9.13 15.46
N ARG A 266 36.19 -9.93 16.40
CA ARG A 266 36.38 -11.40 16.42
C ARG A 266 35.93 -12.04 15.12
N TRP A 267 34.76 -11.64 14.61
CA TRP A 267 34.24 -12.16 13.33
C TRP A 267 35.15 -11.84 12.14
N ARG A 268 35.62 -10.59 12.04
CA ARG A 268 36.56 -10.18 10.97
C ARG A 268 37.87 -10.95 11.05
N ASP A 269 38.47 -11.03 12.23
CA ASP A 269 39.72 -11.75 12.44
C ASP A 269 39.58 -13.23 12.06
N TRP A 270 38.48 -13.86 12.48
CA TRP A 270 38.19 -15.25 12.13
C TRP A 270 38.03 -15.43 10.61
N CYS A 271 37.21 -14.59 9.94
CA CYS A 271 36.98 -14.68 8.50
C CYS A 271 38.25 -14.48 7.67
N ARG A 272 39.13 -13.55 8.08
CA ARG A 272 40.42 -13.33 7.42
C ARG A 272 41.34 -14.55 7.52
N CYS A 273 41.35 -15.23 8.66
CA CYS A 273 42.15 -16.43 8.87
C CYS A 273 41.61 -17.69 8.17
N HIS A 274 40.36 -17.67 7.68
CA HIS A 274 39.67 -18.86 7.15
C HIS A 274 39.15 -18.67 5.70
N GLU A 275 39.91 -17.93 4.89
CA GLU A 275 39.73 -17.77 3.43
C GLU A 275 38.42 -17.11 2.98
N ILE A 276 37.69 -16.47 3.90
CA ILE A 276 36.52 -15.64 3.56
C ILE A 276 36.99 -14.21 3.21
N GLY A 277 38.08 -13.78 3.84
CA GLY A 277 38.59 -12.41 3.74
C GLY A 277 37.77 -11.44 4.57
N GLU A 278 37.58 -10.24 4.05
CA GLU A 278 36.87 -9.17 4.75
C GLU A 278 35.35 -9.29 4.55
N ILE A 279 34.58 -8.99 5.61
CA ILE A 279 33.11 -9.03 5.59
C ILE A 279 32.50 -7.63 5.71
N GLN A 280 31.30 -7.45 5.16
CA GLN A 280 30.49 -6.25 5.32
C GLN A 280 29.48 -6.50 6.44
N LEU A 281 29.58 -5.77 7.54
CA LEU A 281 28.70 -5.89 8.70
C LEU A 281 27.68 -4.76 8.70
N ALA A 282 26.41 -5.10 8.71
CA ALA A 282 25.34 -4.13 8.88
C ALA A 282 24.42 -4.51 10.04
N TYR A 283 23.66 -3.55 10.57
CA TYR A 283 22.63 -3.84 11.55
C TYR A 283 21.29 -3.22 11.15
N VAL A 284 20.21 -3.84 11.60
CA VAL A 284 18.85 -3.41 11.28
C VAL A 284 18.37 -2.37 12.29
N GLN A 285 17.86 -1.23 11.83
CA GLN A 285 17.30 -0.19 12.69
C GLN A 285 15.88 -0.54 13.18
N SER A 286 15.74 -1.70 13.82
CA SER A 286 14.47 -2.21 14.36
C SER A 286 14.10 -1.53 15.69
N PHE A 287 15.09 -1.20 16.50
CA PHE A 287 14.89 -0.51 17.79
C PHE A 287 16.00 0.51 18.08
N ASP A 288 17.18 0.30 17.50
CA ASP A 288 18.36 1.12 17.68
C ASP A 288 18.50 2.15 16.55
N ARG A 289 19.09 3.31 16.85
CA ARG A 289 19.46 4.36 15.87
C ARG A 289 20.90 4.85 16.05
N ALA A 290 21.72 4.05 16.73
CA ALA A 290 23.11 4.38 17.00
C ALA A 290 23.92 4.48 15.69
N ASP A 291 25.01 5.24 15.70
CA ASP A 291 25.94 5.21 14.57
C ASP A 291 26.56 3.81 14.45
N PRO A 292 26.45 3.11 13.31
CA PRO A 292 27.00 1.76 13.14
C PRO A 292 28.50 1.69 13.45
N ARG A 293 29.25 2.75 13.16
CA ARG A 293 30.70 2.80 13.36
C ARG A 293 31.08 2.71 14.84
N ALA A 294 30.25 3.28 15.71
CA ALA A 294 30.44 3.21 17.16
C ALA A 294 30.23 1.80 17.74
N LEU A 295 29.63 0.90 16.95
CA LEU A 295 29.35 -0.49 17.33
C LEU A 295 30.25 -1.49 16.58
N GLY A 296 31.18 -1.01 15.74
CA GLY A 296 32.03 -1.87 14.90
C GLY A 296 31.36 -2.39 13.62
N PHE A 297 30.19 -1.84 13.26
CA PHE A 297 29.48 -2.13 12.02
C PHE A 297 29.83 -1.10 10.93
N ASP A 298 29.74 -1.51 9.67
CA ASP A 298 30.04 -0.65 8.51
C ASP A 298 28.83 0.21 8.10
N ALA A 299 27.62 -0.32 8.29
CA ALA A 299 26.38 0.35 7.89
C ALA A 299 25.19 -0.01 8.79
N ALA A 300 24.14 0.78 8.68
CA ALA A 300 22.82 0.47 9.19
C ALA A 300 21.85 0.21 8.03
N VAL A 301 20.74 -0.46 8.29
CA VAL A 301 19.64 -0.72 7.34
C VAL A 301 18.34 -0.21 7.93
N GLU A 302 17.62 0.65 7.21
CA GLU A 302 16.28 1.06 7.66
C GLU A 302 15.29 -0.10 7.60
N PHE A 303 14.39 -0.16 8.58
CA PHE A 303 13.44 -1.25 8.73
C PHE A 303 12.05 -0.74 9.11
N PRO A 304 11.36 -0.03 8.20
CA PRO A 304 10.02 0.46 8.49
C PRO A 304 9.03 -0.70 8.73
N PRO A 305 8.02 -0.51 9.60
CA PRO A 305 7.59 0.75 10.22
C PRO A 305 8.29 1.05 11.55
N ASN A 306 9.37 0.36 11.88
CA ASN A 306 10.05 0.56 13.16
C ASN A 306 10.66 1.96 13.22
N ASN A 307 10.98 2.40 14.44
CA ASN A 307 11.55 3.73 14.64
C ASN A 307 10.66 4.84 14.07
N THR A 308 9.34 4.76 14.26
CA THR A 308 8.37 5.80 13.84
C THR A 308 7.57 6.27 15.03
N THR A 309 7.08 7.52 14.98
CA THR A 309 6.36 8.14 16.10
C THR A 309 5.07 8.80 15.64
N LEU A 310 4.33 8.08 14.80
CA LEU A 310 3.06 8.50 14.24
C LEU A 310 1.95 8.52 15.29
N SER A 311 0.91 9.30 15.03
CA SER A 311 -0.30 9.32 15.85
C SER A 311 -1.31 8.29 15.33
N PRO A 312 -1.94 7.50 16.20
CA PRO A 312 -2.95 6.55 15.75
C PRO A 312 -4.23 7.29 15.29
N ILE A 313 -4.82 6.78 14.22
CA ILE A 313 -6.10 7.19 13.65
C ILE A 313 -7.24 6.25 14.04
N THR A 314 -7.03 5.37 15.03
CA THR A 314 -7.99 4.36 15.51
C THR A 314 -9.38 4.94 15.80
N ALA A 315 -9.46 6.14 16.37
CA ALA A 315 -10.73 6.80 16.72
C ALA A 315 -11.63 7.14 15.52
N ARG A 316 -11.07 7.11 14.29
CA ARG A 316 -11.81 7.35 13.04
C ARG A 316 -12.31 6.06 12.39
N ARG A 317 -12.09 4.90 13.02
CA ARG A 317 -12.46 3.59 12.46
C ARG A 317 -13.79 3.12 13.03
N ASN A 318 -14.62 2.55 12.15
CA ASN A 318 -15.84 1.85 12.52
C ASN A 318 -15.48 0.41 12.89
N LEU A 319 -15.62 0.06 14.16
CA LEU A 319 -15.24 -1.26 14.66
C LEU A 319 -16.28 -2.31 14.27
N LEU A 320 -15.79 -3.44 13.76
CA LEU A 320 -16.56 -4.67 13.56
C LEU A 320 -16.45 -5.58 14.79
N ASN A 321 -15.28 -5.58 15.42
CA ASN A 321 -15.06 -6.19 16.72
C ASN A 321 -15.06 -5.09 17.81
N PRO A 322 -16.11 -5.00 18.65
CA PRO A 322 -16.18 -4.03 19.74
C PRO A 322 -15.04 -4.14 20.76
N ASP A 323 -14.42 -5.33 20.87
CA ASP A 323 -13.32 -5.61 21.80
C ASP A 323 -11.93 -5.30 21.21
N PHE A 324 -11.87 -4.68 20.02
CA PHE A 324 -10.61 -4.28 19.43
C PHE A 324 -9.91 -3.20 20.27
N HIS A 325 -8.66 -3.48 20.63
CA HIS A 325 -7.78 -2.65 21.45
C HIS A 325 -6.40 -2.43 20.78
N GLY A 326 -6.32 -2.67 19.47
CA GLY A 326 -5.13 -2.38 18.68
C GLY A 326 -5.04 -0.92 18.25
N ASP A 327 -3.92 -0.59 17.61
CA ASP A 327 -3.63 0.75 17.10
C ASP A 327 -3.66 0.75 15.57
N VAL A 328 -4.38 1.71 14.99
CA VAL A 328 -4.45 1.92 13.54
C VAL A 328 -3.71 3.20 13.17
N PHE A 329 -2.82 3.12 12.19
CA PHE A 329 -2.00 4.23 11.70
C PHE A 329 -2.26 4.50 10.21
N ASP A 330 -1.91 5.71 9.75
CA ASP A 330 -1.90 6.04 8.33
C ASP A 330 -0.53 5.66 7.74
N TRP A 331 -0.52 4.71 6.80
CA TRP A 331 0.70 4.30 6.10
C TRP A 331 1.29 5.43 5.25
N ARG A 332 0.46 6.35 4.75
CA ARG A 332 0.94 7.47 3.92
C ARG A 332 1.81 8.43 4.72
N GLU A 333 1.47 8.62 6.00
CA GLU A 333 2.29 9.41 6.91
C GLU A 333 3.64 8.75 7.20
N LEU A 334 3.67 7.41 7.31
CA LEU A 334 4.91 6.64 7.43
C LEU A 334 5.83 6.88 6.22
N ALA A 335 5.32 6.66 5.01
CA ALA A 335 6.10 6.82 3.79
C ALA A 335 6.57 8.27 3.61
N ARG A 336 5.72 9.25 3.95
CA ARG A 336 6.06 10.68 3.92
C ARG A 336 7.15 11.02 4.93
N GLU A 337 7.02 10.63 6.20
CA GLU A 337 8.05 10.86 7.22
C GLU A 337 9.39 10.20 6.87
N ALA A 338 9.38 9.03 6.21
CA ALA A 338 10.59 8.37 5.75
C ALA A 338 11.26 9.13 4.59
N THR A 339 10.46 9.61 3.63
CA THR A 339 10.91 10.35 2.44
C THR A 339 11.43 11.75 2.77
N GLU A 340 10.83 12.42 3.76
CA GLU A 340 11.22 13.77 4.19
C GLU A 340 12.37 13.77 5.21
N ARG A 341 12.75 12.60 5.74
CA ARG A 341 13.78 12.48 6.75
C ARG A 341 15.13 12.87 6.17
N ALA A 342 15.86 13.71 6.92
CA ALA A 342 17.25 14.02 6.58
C ALA A 342 18.12 12.76 6.71
N ASP A 343 18.91 12.55 5.68
CA ASP A 343 19.95 11.54 5.60
C ASP A 343 20.93 11.65 6.80
N PRO A 344 21.22 10.54 7.53
CA PRO A 344 22.21 10.58 8.59
C PRO A 344 23.62 10.68 8.04
N ALA A 345 24.55 11.13 8.89
CA ALA A 345 25.98 11.25 8.56
C ALA A 345 26.72 9.90 8.43
N TYR A 346 26.11 8.80 8.85
CA TYR A 346 26.68 7.45 8.77
C TYR A 346 26.07 6.66 7.61
N PRO A 347 26.74 5.60 7.10
CA PRO A 347 26.20 4.74 6.06
C PRO A 347 24.89 4.09 6.50
N LEU A 348 23.80 4.40 5.79
CA LEU A 348 22.46 3.89 6.04
C LEU A 348 21.86 3.47 4.71
N TYR A 349 21.62 2.17 4.53
CA TYR A 349 20.87 1.66 3.40
C TYR A 349 19.38 1.98 3.59
N PRO A 350 18.73 2.61 2.60
CA PRO A 350 17.32 2.96 2.70
C PRO A 350 16.45 1.70 2.70
N GLY A 351 15.30 1.82 3.36
CA GLY A 351 14.38 0.72 3.60
C GLY A 351 12.93 1.12 3.38
N VAL A 352 12.14 0.25 2.76
CA VAL A 352 10.71 0.47 2.50
C VAL A 352 9.88 -0.74 2.93
N ASN A 353 8.56 -0.58 3.05
CA ASN A 353 7.63 -1.71 3.18
C ASN A 353 6.38 -1.51 2.30
N PRO A 354 5.72 -2.58 1.82
CA PRO A 354 4.48 -2.47 1.06
C PRO A 354 3.25 -2.24 1.97
N GLY A 355 3.40 -2.41 3.28
CA GLY A 355 2.33 -2.31 4.27
C GLY A 355 2.77 -2.90 5.60
N TRP A 356 1.92 -2.80 6.62
CA TRP A 356 2.14 -3.46 7.90
C TRP A 356 0.82 -3.71 8.65
N ASP A 357 0.62 -4.94 9.09
CA ASP A 357 -0.53 -5.38 9.87
C ASP A 357 -0.19 -6.68 10.60
N ASN A 358 0.10 -6.58 11.91
CA ASN A 358 0.37 -7.75 12.75
C ASN A 358 -0.83 -8.24 13.56
N GLU A 359 -2.06 -7.88 13.16
CA GLU A 359 -3.29 -8.45 13.71
C GLU A 359 -3.31 -9.99 13.70
N PRO A 360 -2.83 -10.70 12.64
CA PRO A 360 -2.76 -12.17 12.65
C PRO A 360 -1.95 -12.76 13.82
N ARG A 361 -0.86 -12.10 14.24
CA ARG A 361 -0.05 -12.50 15.41
C ARG A 361 -0.60 -11.98 16.74
N ARG A 362 -1.41 -10.91 16.73
CA ARG A 362 -1.90 -10.21 17.92
C ARG A 362 -3.40 -9.91 17.86
N SER A 363 -4.23 -10.94 17.67
CA SER A 363 -5.68 -10.81 17.54
C SER A 363 -6.30 -9.88 18.59
N GLY A 364 -7.08 -8.90 18.14
CA GLY A 364 -7.72 -7.85 18.93
C GLY A 364 -6.78 -6.72 19.39
N ARG A 365 -5.47 -6.83 19.15
CA ARG A 365 -4.42 -5.93 19.68
C ARG A 365 -3.31 -5.64 18.66
N GLY A 366 -3.59 -5.86 17.37
CA GLY A 366 -2.66 -5.61 16.28
C GLY A 366 -2.31 -4.13 16.13
N ARG A 367 -1.16 -3.89 15.52
CA ARG A 367 -0.73 -2.60 15.00
C ARG A 367 -0.94 -2.64 13.49
N VAL A 368 -1.89 -1.86 13.00
CA VAL A 368 -2.37 -1.90 11.61
C VAL A 368 -2.06 -0.58 10.91
N PHE A 369 -1.39 -0.63 9.76
CA PHE A 369 -1.14 0.53 8.91
C PHE A 369 -2.08 0.47 7.70
N THR A 370 -3.11 1.30 7.75
CA THR A 370 -4.12 1.44 6.68
C THR A 370 -3.65 2.41 5.59
N HIS A 371 -4.33 2.40 4.44
CA HIS A 371 -4.07 3.27 3.28
C HIS A 371 -2.73 3.01 2.55
N ALA A 372 -2.10 1.87 2.79
CA ALA A 372 -1.02 1.39 1.92
C ALA A 372 -1.59 1.02 0.54
N SER A 373 -0.87 1.37 -0.54
CA SER A 373 -1.26 1.05 -1.91
C SER A 373 -0.02 0.69 -2.74
N PRO A 374 -0.17 -0.16 -3.79
CA PRO A 374 0.95 -0.45 -4.70
C PRO A 374 1.57 0.81 -5.30
N ARG A 375 0.75 1.80 -5.66
CA ARG A 375 1.23 3.08 -6.22
C ARG A 375 1.99 3.92 -5.20
N GLY A 376 1.51 3.99 -3.96
CA GLY A 376 2.21 4.64 -2.86
C GLY A 376 3.55 3.97 -2.53
N TYR A 377 3.57 2.64 -2.51
CA TYR A 377 4.78 1.85 -2.34
C TYR A 377 5.80 2.07 -3.46
N ARG A 378 5.37 2.05 -4.73
CA ARG A 378 6.22 2.37 -5.88
C ARG A 378 6.91 3.72 -5.72
N ASP A 379 6.15 4.75 -5.37
CA ASP A 379 6.67 6.11 -5.25
C ASP A 379 7.72 6.21 -4.12
N TRP A 380 7.47 5.56 -2.98
CA TRP A 380 8.44 5.50 -1.89
C TRP A 380 9.69 4.68 -2.24
N LEU A 381 9.50 3.53 -2.89
CA LEU A 381 10.62 2.69 -3.37
C LEU A 381 11.48 3.44 -4.39
N ARG A 382 10.87 4.20 -5.30
CA ARG A 382 11.62 5.03 -6.26
C ARG A 382 12.46 6.09 -5.55
N HIS A 383 11.90 6.74 -4.54
CA HIS A 383 12.66 7.67 -3.72
C HIS A 383 13.84 6.96 -3.01
N ALA A 384 13.61 5.79 -2.42
CA ALA A 384 14.63 4.98 -1.77
C ALA A 384 15.75 4.57 -2.73
N ILE A 385 15.41 4.16 -3.96
CA ILE A 385 16.39 3.89 -5.04
C ILE A 385 17.21 5.14 -5.34
N GLY A 386 16.57 6.30 -5.47
CA GLY A 386 17.27 7.58 -5.63
C GLY A 386 18.25 7.87 -4.50
N THR A 387 17.85 7.63 -3.26
CA THR A 387 18.70 7.78 -2.07
C THR A 387 19.87 6.79 -2.06
N ALA A 388 19.63 5.51 -2.36
CA ALA A 388 20.68 4.51 -2.46
C ALA A 388 21.73 4.88 -3.51
N LYS A 389 21.31 5.31 -4.71
CA LYS A 389 22.22 5.76 -5.78
C LYS A 389 23.09 6.94 -5.37
N ARG A 390 22.53 7.91 -4.64
CA ARG A 390 23.28 9.08 -4.17
C ARG A 390 24.30 8.71 -3.09
N ARG A 391 23.95 7.78 -2.19
CA ARG A 391 24.78 7.42 -1.02
C ARG A 391 25.80 6.32 -1.30
N PHE A 392 25.48 5.39 -2.19
CA PHE A 392 26.25 4.18 -2.46
C PHE A 392 26.41 3.96 -3.96
N ALA A 393 27.14 4.85 -4.64
CA ALA A 393 27.25 4.85 -6.10
C ALA A 393 27.76 3.52 -6.69
N SER A 394 28.68 2.82 -6.01
CA SER A 394 29.26 1.55 -6.48
C SER A 394 28.32 0.36 -6.33
N ASN A 395 27.53 0.34 -5.25
CA ASN A 395 26.66 -0.79 -4.87
C ASN A 395 25.36 -0.26 -4.22
N PRO A 396 24.46 0.35 -5.01
CA PRO A 396 23.21 0.89 -4.48
C PRO A 396 22.28 -0.25 -4.05
N LEU A 397 22.13 -0.43 -2.74
CA LEU A 397 21.20 -1.38 -2.14
C LEU A 397 19.99 -0.67 -1.56
N VAL A 398 18.81 -1.26 -1.75
CA VAL A 398 17.57 -0.86 -1.07
C VAL A 398 16.95 -2.09 -0.42
N PHE A 399 16.61 -1.99 0.86
CA PHE A 399 15.97 -3.08 1.58
C PHE A 399 14.44 -2.96 1.57
N ILE A 400 13.75 -4.09 1.45
CA ILE A 400 12.29 -4.15 1.46
C ILE A 400 11.87 -5.11 2.57
N ASN A 401 11.11 -4.59 3.53
CA ASN A 401 10.42 -5.37 4.54
C ASN A 401 8.98 -5.62 4.07
N ALA A 402 8.61 -6.77 3.51
CA ALA A 402 9.40 -7.98 3.25
C ALA A 402 8.90 -8.70 1.98
N TRP A 403 9.54 -9.81 1.64
CA TRP A 403 9.03 -10.75 0.63
C TRP A 403 7.73 -11.41 1.10
N ASN A 404 7.76 -12.08 2.25
CA ASN A 404 6.72 -13.01 2.72
C ASN A 404 6.37 -12.92 4.22
N GLU A 405 6.43 -11.74 4.86
CA GLU A 405 5.97 -11.57 6.25
C GLU A 405 4.43 -11.52 6.34
N TRP A 406 3.77 -12.64 6.02
CA TRP A 406 2.30 -12.72 5.88
C TRP A 406 1.53 -12.36 7.14
N ALA A 407 2.00 -12.79 8.32
CA ALA A 407 1.32 -12.49 9.57
C ALA A 407 1.61 -11.07 10.10
N GLU A 408 2.48 -10.31 9.43
CA GLU A 408 2.70 -8.87 9.66
C GLU A 408 2.25 -8.00 8.47
N GLY A 409 1.58 -8.59 7.47
CA GLY A 409 1.03 -7.86 6.33
C GLY A 409 2.06 -7.22 5.40
N ALA A 410 3.36 -7.32 5.70
CA ALA A 410 4.46 -6.77 4.94
C ALA A 410 4.91 -7.74 3.83
N VAL A 411 4.05 -7.91 2.82
CA VAL A 411 4.19 -8.96 1.79
C VAL A 411 4.21 -8.39 0.38
N LEU A 412 5.23 -8.77 -0.39
CA LEU A 412 5.31 -8.59 -1.83
C LEU A 412 4.70 -9.75 -2.62
N GLU A 413 4.69 -10.97 -2.07
CA GLU A 413 4.09 -12.12 -2.73
C GLU A 413 2.64 -11.84 -3.19
N PRO A 414 2.21 -12.38 -4.34
CA PRO A 414 0.88 -12.17 -4.85
C PRO A 414 -0.19 -12.65 -3.88
N ASP A 415 -1.24 -11.86 -3.71
CA ASP A 415 -2.43 -12.22 -2.94
C ASP A 415 -3.67 -12.32 -3.84
N THR A 416 -4.74 -12.91 -3.33
CA THR A 416 -5.98 -13.08 -4.11
C THR A 416 -6.69 -11.76 -4.44
N ARG A 417 -6.44 -10.70 -3.67
CA ARG A 417 -7.17 -9.42 -3.75
C ARG A 417 -6.57 -8.49 -4.80
N LEU A 418 -5.25 -8.35 -4.83
CA LEU A 418 -4.52 -7.45 -5.75
C LEU A 418 -3.63 -8.19 -6.76
N GLY A 419 -3.51 -9.53 -6.67
CA GLY A 419 -2.68 -10.31 -7.58
C GLY A 419 -1.22 -9.86 -7.50
N HIS A 420 -0.63 -9.55 -8.65
CA HIS A 420 0.77 -9.15 -8.79
C HIS A 420 1.01 -7.65 -8.62
N ALA A 421 0.03 -6.87 -8.14
CA ALA A 421 0.14 -5.40 -8.12
C ALA A 421 1.34 -4.87 -7.32
N TRP A 422 1.67 -5.48 -6.17
CA TRP A 422 2.83 -5.11 -5.37
C TRP A 422 4.15 -5.36 -6.11
N LEU A 423 4.26 -6.50 -6.78
CA LEU A 423 5.43 -6.83 -7.59
C LEU A 423 5.52 -5.94 -8.84
N GLN A 424 4.40 -5.64 -9.49
CA GLN A 424 4.37 -4.70 -10.60
C GLN A 424 4.83 -3.31 -10.15
N ALA A 425 4.38 -2.85 -8.98
CA ALA A 425 4.87 -1.61 -8.39
C ALA A 425 6.38 -1.64 -8.11
N THR A 426 6.93 -2.77 -7.67
CA THR A 426 8.39 -2.96 -7.55
C THR A 426 9.10 -2.78 -8.89
N ARG A 427 8.60 -3.45 -9.95
CA ARG A 427 9.13 -3.32 -11.32
C ARG A 427 9.07 -1.88 -11.82
N ASP A 428 7.94 -1.21 -11.62
CA ASP A 428 7.71 0.17 -12.07
C ASP A 428 8.59 1.19 -11.34
N ALA A 429 9.00 0.90 -10.09
CA ALA A 429 9.91 1.75 -9.34
C ALA A 429 11.35 1.71 -9.89
N LEU A 430 11.74 0.61 -10.53
CA LEU A 430 13.03 0.44 -11.18
C LEU A 430 13.10 1.14 -12.54
N GLN A 431 11.95 1.36 -13.19
CA GLN A 431 11.89 2.05 -14.47
C GLN A 431 12.32 3.52 -14.31
N PRO A 432 13.00 4.11 -15.31
CA PRO A 432 13.27 5.53 -15.31
C PRO A 432 11.96 6.32 -15.27
N GLU A 433 11.97 7.46 -14.59
CA GLU A 433 10.82 8.36 -14.62
C GLU A 433 10.54 8.80 -16.06
N LEU A 434 9.30 8.60 -16.49
CA LEU A 434 8.84 9.13 -17.77
C LEU A 434 8.86 10.65 -17.68
N THR A 435 9.79 11.30 -18.40
CA THR A 435 9.85 12.76 -18.50
C THR A 435 8.61 13.34 -19.19
N MET A 436 7.92 12.55 -20.04
CA MET A 436 6.62 12.87 -20.62
C MET A 436 5.74 11.62 -20.75
N PRO A 437 4.40 11.73 -20.63
CA PRO A 437 3.48 10.64 -20.94
C PRO A 437 3.66 10.17 -22.38
N LYS A 438 3.58 8.85 -22.61
CA LYS A 438 3.66 8.27 -23.96
C LYS A 438 2.54 8.74 -24.88
N ASP A 439 1.36 8.97 -24.31
CA ASP A 439 0.19 9.50 -24.99
C ASP A 439 -0.26 10.80 -24.29
N GLN A 440 -0.24 11.91 -25.03
CA GLN A 440 -0.63 13.23 -24.52
C GLN A 440 -2.08 13.58 -24.83
N ARG A 441 -2.78 12.72 -25.58
CA ARG A 441 -4.19 12.95 -25.94
C ARG A 441 -5.06 12.91 -24.67
N PRO A 442 -6.06 13.81 -24.55
CA PRO A 442 -7.14 13.61 -23.59
C PRO A 442 -7.83 12.28 -23.85
N CYS A 443 -8.21 11.58 -22.78
CA CYS A 443 -8.88 10.29 -22.89
C CYS A 443 -10.38 10.44 -22.62
N ALA A 444 -11.23 10.13 -23.61
CA ALA A 444 -12.67 10.00 -23.40
C ALA A 444 -12.98 8.58 -22.91
N VAL A 445 -13.51 8.45 -21.70
CA VAL A 445 -13.97 7.19 -21.13
C VAL A 445 -15.50 7.20 -21.10
N ILE A 446 -16.12 6.35 -21.91
CA ILE A 446 -17.56 6.37 -22.15
C ILE A 446 -18.16 5.03 -21.74
N HIS A 447 -19.08 5.04 -20.78
CA HIS A 447 -19.87 3.85 -20.46
C HIS A 447 -21.09 3.72 -21.39
N VAL A 448 -21.13 2.66 -22.19
CA VAL A 448 -22.14 2.42 -23.23
C VAL A 448 -23.09 1.31 -22.79
N TRP A 449 -24.31 1.71 -22.46
CA TRP A 449 -25.46 0.84 -22.17
C TRP A 449 -26.58 0.98 -23.20
N TYR A 450 -26.83 2.21 -23.67
CA TYR A 450 -27.79 2.56 -24.72
C TYR A 450 -26.99 2.89 -25.98
N VAL A 451 -26.89 1.93 -26.89
CA VAL A 451 -25.99 1.97 -28.05
C VAL A 451 -26.37 3.10 -29.01
N GLU A 452 -27.65 3.42 -29.12
CA GLU A 452 -28.18 4.48 -30.00
C GLU A 452 -27.68 5.89 -29.61
N VAL A 453 -27.30 6.09 -28.34
CA VAL A 453 -26.78 7.37 -27.85
C VAL A 453 -25.30 7.56 -28.22
N LEU A 454 -24.60 6.49 -28.58
CA LEU A 454 -23.18 6.55 -28.94
C LEU A 454 -22.93 7.47 -30.14
N ASP A 455 -23.89 7.54 -31.08
CA ASP A 455 -23.82 8.34 -32.29
C ASP A 455 -23.64 9.83 -31.98
N GLU A 456 -24.43 10.33 -31.04
CA GLU A 456 -24.39 11.72 -30.63
C GLU A 456 -23.06 12.04 -29.93
N ILE A 457 -22.58 11.12 -29.07
CA ILE A 457 -21.29 11.29 -28.39
C ILE A 457 -20.14 11.28 -29.40
N ALA A 458 -20.15 10.35 -30.37
CA ALA A 458 -19.14 10.26 -31.42
C ALA A 458 -19.13 11.52 -32.31
N ALA A 459 -20.31 12.02 -32.70
CA ALA A 459 -20.42 13.26 -33.44
C ALA A 459 -19.90 14.46 -32.64
N ALA A 460 -20.19 14.53 -31.33
CA ALA A 460 -19.68 15.59 -30.45
C ALA A 460 -18.16 15.52 -30.24
N LEU A 461 -17.59 14.31 -30.10
CA LEU A 461 -16.14 14.11 -30.05
C LEU A 461 -15.48 14.61 -31.33
N GLN A 462 -16.01 14.26 -32.49
CA GLN A 462 -15.50 14.72 -33.78
C GLN A 462 -15.61 16.25 -33.92
N ALA A 463 -16.78 16.82 -33.58
CA ALA A 463 -17.02 18.25 -33.65
C ALA A 463 -16.13 19.07 -32.69
N SER A 464 -15.65 18.47 -31.59
CA SER A 464 -14.71 19.11 -30.67
C SER A 464 -13.34 19.42 -31.29
N GLY A 465 -12.95 18.74 -32.37
CA GLY A 465 -11.64 18.91 -33.02
C GLY A 465 -10.44 18.46 -32.18
N ILE A 466 -10.66 17.82 -31.02
CA ILE A 466 -9.60 17.23 -30.20
C ILE A 466 -9.23 15.85 -30.77
N ASP A 467 -7.94 15.54 -30.84
CA ASP A 467 -7.46 14.17 -31.04
C ASP A 467 -7.64 13.37 -29.74
N TRP A 468 -8.65 12.52 -29.73
CA TRP A 468 -9.06 11.76 -28.55
C TRP A 468 -8.44 10.36 -28.54
N ARG A 469 -7.97 9.93 -27.36
CA ARG A 469 -7.98 8.50 -27.04
C ARG A 469 -9.39 8.14 -26.55
N VAL A 470 -10.01 7.11 -27.13
CA VAL A 470 -11.38 6.71 -26.75
C VAL A 470 -11.35 5.31 -26.14
N ILE A 471 -11.94 5.18 -24.96
CA ILE A 471 -12.16 3.90 -24.27
C ILE A 471 -13.64 3.79 -23.96
N LEU A 472 -14.27 2.76 -24.50
CA LEU A 472 -15.65 2.41 -24.22
C LEU A 472 -15.68 1.31 -23.18
N THR A 473 -16.53 1.47 -22.17
CA THR A 473 -16.87 0.38 -21.26
C THR A 473 -18.28 -0.09 -21.53
N THR A 474 -18.52 -1.39 -21.50
CA THR A 474 -19.87 -1.95 -21.71
C THR A 474 -20.06 -3.26 -20.96
N ALA A 475 -21.27 -3.79 -20.98
CA ALA A 475 -21.62 -5.07 -20.38
C ALA A 475 -21.57 -6.21 -21.43
N PRO A 476 -21.33 -7.47 -21.03
CA PRO A 476 -21.26 -8.60 -21.97
C PRO A 476 -22.49 -8.69 -22.89
N GLU A 477 -23.68 -8.42 -22.38
CA GLU A 477 -24.94 -8.44 -23.13
C GLU A 477 -25.06 -7.33 -24.20
N ARG A 478 -24.17 -6.32 -24.18
CA ARG A 478 -24.14 -5.21 -25.13
C ARG A 478 -22.90 -5.23 -26.03
N GLU A 479 -21.88 -6.03 -25.72
CA GLU A 479 -20.59 -6.06 -26.41
C GLU A 479 -20.73 -6.13 -27.94
N GLY A 480 -21.47 -7.13 -28.45
CA GLY A 480 -21.65 -7.30 -29.90
C GLY A 480 -22.29 -6.08 -30.59
N ALA A 481 -23.31 -5.48 -29.98
CA ALA A 481 -23.97 -4.29 -30.52
C ALA A 481 -23.05 -3.06 -30.48
N VAL A 482 -22.25 -2.92 -29.43
CA VAL A 482 -21.25 -1.84 -29.31
C VAL A 482 -20.18 -1.99 -30.40
N HIS A 483 -19.61 -3.19 -30.60
CA HIS A 483 -18.63 -3.43 -31.67
C HIS A 483 -19.18 -3.07 -33.05
N GLN A 484 -20.41 -3.51 -33.36
CA GLN A 484 -21.07 -3.18 -34.64
C GLN A 484 -21.23 -1.67 -34.81
N ARG A 485 -21.68 -0.96 -33.77
CA ARG A 485 -21.90 0.48 -33.86
C ARG A 485 -20.59 1.27 -33.98
N VAL A 486 -19.56 0.90 -33.21
CA VAL A 486 -18.22 1.50 -33.29
C VAL A 486 -17.63 1.36 -34.68
N ALA A 487 -17.74 0.17 -35.30
CA ALA A 487 -17.31 -0.06 -36.67
C ALA A 487 -18.09 0.80 -37.68
N ALA A 488 -19.42 0.88 -37.53
CA ALA A 488 -20.28 1.70 -38.41
C ALA A 488 -19.98 3.21 -38.30
N LEU A 489 -19.54 3.68 -37.13
CA LEU A 489 -19.13 5.07 -36.91
C LEU A 489 -17.68 5.34 -37.33
N GLY A 490 -16.89 4.31 -37.66
CA GLY A 490 -15.46 4.46 -37.91
C GLY A 490 -14.67 4.97 -36.68
N LEU A 491 -15.19 4.74 -35.47
CA LEU A 491 -14.61 5.27 -34.24
C LEU A 491 -13.45 4.39 -33.78
N ALA A 492 -12.24 4.95 -33.71
CA ALA A 492 -11.08 4.27 -33.16
C ALA A 492 -11.17 4.23 -31.63
N ALA A 493 -11.74 3.15 -31.07
CA ALA A 493 -11.93 3.00 -29.64
C ALA A 493 -11.49 1.62 -29.11
N GLU A 494 -10.88 1.64 -27.93
CA GLU A 494 -10.69 0.43 -27.12
C GLU A 494 -12.01 0.07 -26.42
N ILE A 495 -12.41 -1.20 -26.43
CA ILE A 495 -13.63 -1.67 -25.76
C ILE A 495 -13.23 -2.57 -24.59
N ALA A 496 -13.70 -2.22 -23.40
CA ALA A 496 -13.49 -2.98 -22.17
C ALA A 496 -14.83 -3.46 -21.60
N VAL A 497 -14.95 -4.77 -21.38
CA VAL A 497 -16.20 -5.41 -20.95
C VAL A 497 -16.17 -5.70 -19.46
N PHE A 498 -17.23 -5.31 -18.76
CA PHE A 498 -17.38 -5.50 -17.32
C PHE A 498 -18.77 -6.05 -17.00
N GLU A 499 -18.87 -6.91 -15.98
CA GLU A 499 -20.17 -7.30 -15.44
C GLU A 499 -21.05 -6.07 -15.16
N ASN A 500 -22.36 -6.18 -15.44
CA ASN A 500 -23.34 -5.13 -15.20
C ASN A 500 -23.60 -4.93 -13.69
N ARG A 501 -22.62 -4.30 -13.02
CA ARG A 501 -22.59 -4.01 -11.59
C ARG A 501 -21.91 -2.67 -11.37
N GLY A 502 -22.49 -1.82 -10.52
CA GLY A 502 -21.93 -0.52 -10.20
C GLY A 502 -22.02 0.48 -11.36
N ARG A 503 -22.93 0.22 -12.33
CA ARG A 503 -23.28 1.10 -13.46
C ARG A 503 -22.05 1.58 -14.24
N ASP A 504 -22.02 2.88 -14.55
CA ASP A 504 -20.91 3.57 -15.19
C ASP A 504 -19.73 3.86 -14.25
N ILE A 505 -19.92 3.75 -12.92
CA ILE A 505 -18.91 4.10 -11.92
C ILE A 505 -17.87 3.01 -11.78
N ARG A 506 -18.28 1.74 -11.56
CA ARG A 506 -17.33 0.65 -11.35
C ARG A 506 -16.40 0.44 -12.56
N PRO A 507 -16.91 0.32 -13.81
CA PRO A 507 -16.05 0.25 -15.00
C PRO A 507 -15.12 1.46 -15.13
N PHE A 508 -15.63 2.66 -14.83
CA PHE A 508 -14.81 3.87 -14.85
C PHE A 508 -13.66 3.81 -13.85
N LEU A 509 -13.86 3.33 -12.62
CA LEU A 509 -12.77 3.22 -11.64
C LEU A 509 -11.67 2.25 -12.08
N HIS A 510 -12.04 1.13 -12.72
CA HIS A 510 -11.05 0.20 -13.31
C HIS A 510 -10.22 0.88 -14.40
N VAL A 511 -10.89 1.54 -15.35
CA VAL A 511 -10.23 2.25 -16.44
C VAL A 511 -9.39 3.42 -15.91
N ALA A 512 -9.91 4.22 -15.00
CA ALA A 512 -9.21 5.34 -14.39
C ALA A 512 -7.98 4.90 -13.57
N ASN A 513 -8.06 3.75 -12.88
CA ASN A 513 -6.90 3.18 -12.20
C ASN A 513 -5.77 2.86 -13.19
N ARG A 514 -6.10 2.21 -14.32
CA ARG A 514 -5.13 1.91 -15.37
C ARG A 514 -4.56 3.18 -16.00
N LEU A 515 -5.43 4.14 -16.36
CA LEU A 515 -5.01 5.39 -17.00
C LEU A 515 -4.10 6.25 -16.10
N LEU A 516 -4.31 6.21 -14.78
CA LEU A 516 -3.41 6.86 -13.83
C LEU A 516 -1.99 6.25 -13.87
N ASP A 517 -1.86 4.93 -14.00
CA ASP A 517 -0.56 4.26 -14.12
C ASP A 517 0.10 4.49 -15.48
N GLU A 518 -0.70 4.60 -16.54
CA GLU A 518 -0.21 4.96 -17.89
C GLU A 518 0.24 6.44 -17.99
N GLY A 519 -0.03 7.25 -16.97
CA GLY A 519 0.36 8.66 -16.92
C GLY A 519 -0.57 9.60 -17.72
N VAL A 520 -1.79 9.16 -18.02
CA VAL A 520 -2.80 9.99 -18.70
C VAL A 520 -3.09 11.22 -17.87
N GLN A 521 -3.07 12.38 -18.52
CA GLN A 521 -3.17 13.67 -17.83
C GLN A 521 -4.61 14.08 -17.57
N VAL A 522 -5.53 13.76 -18.49
CA VAL A 522 -6.91 14.25 -18.45
C VAL A 522 -7.85 13.19 -18.99
N ILE A 523 -8.94 12.96 -18.27
CA ILE A 523 -10.04 12.10 -18.67
C ILE A 523 -11.31 12.93 -18.81
N LEU A 524 -12.05 12.75 -19.91
CA LEU A 524 -13.46 13.11 -20.01
C LEU A 524 -14.30 11.86 -19.74
N LYS A 525 -15.05 11.84 -18.64
CA LYS A 525 -15.95 10.75 -18.29
C LYS A 525 -17.36 11.04 -18.81
N LEU A 526 -17.90 10.11 -19.59
CA LEU A 526 -19.26 10.17 -20.14
C LEU A 526 -19.99 8.84 -19.98
N HIS A 527 -21.30 8.85 -20.20
CA HIS A 527 -22.09 7.62 -20.28
C HIS A 527 -23.33 7.80 -21.16
N THR A 528 -23.92 6.71 -21.63
CA THR A 528 -25.12 6.74 -22.47
C THR A 528 -26.43 6.64 -21.70
N LYS A 529 -26.42 6.65 -20.35
CA LYS A 529 -27.62 6.44 -19.51
C LYS A 529 -28.79 7.32 -19.94
N ARG A 530 -29.97 6.72 -20.06
CA ARG A 530 -31.27 7.38 -20.26
C ARG A 530 -32.07 7.29 -18.97
N SER A 531 -32.71 8.36 -18.54
CA SER A 531 -33.66 8.30 -17.42
C SER A 531 -35.00 7.78 -17.94
N THR A 532 -35.23 6.47 -17.85
CA THR A 532 -36.47 5.81 -18.32
C THR A 532 -37.72 6.21 -17.52
N HIS A 533 -37.55 6.75 -16.31
CA HIS A 533 -38.63 7.14 -15.40
C HIS A 533 -39.00 8.63 -15.47
N ARG A 534 -38.37 9.43 -16.35
CA ARG A 534 -38.58 10.88 -16.45
C ARG A 534 -38.74 11.31 -17.89
N GLN A 535 -39.63 12.28 -18.13
CA GLN A 535 -39.88 12.84 -19.47
C GLN A 535 -38.70 13.72 -19.99
N ASP A 536 -37.79 14.15 -19.10
CA ASP A 536 -36.72 15.13 -19.39
C ASP A 536 -35.29 14.55 -19.43
N GLY A 537 -35.12 13.23 -19.29
CA GLY A 537 -33.79 12.59 -19.21
C GLY A 537 -32.90 12.80 -20.45
N GLU A 538 -33.51 12.89 -21.62
CA GLU A 538 -32.82 13.19 -22.88
C GLU A 538 -32.28 14.62 -22.90
N GLN A 539 -33.05 15.59 -22.40
CA GLN A 539 -32.63 16.99 -22.30
C GLN A 539 -31.44 17.13 -21.34
N TRP A 540 -31.51 16.48 -20.17
CA TRP A 540 -30.41 16.48 -19.19
C TRP A 540 -29.10 15.98 -19.79
N ARG A 541 -29.16 14.89 -20.57
CA ARG A 541 -27.98 14.30 -21.20
C ARG A 541 -27.39 15.22 -22.27
N ARG A 542 -28.23 15.78 -23.16
CA ARG A 542 -27.80 16.74 -24.18
C ARG A 542 -27.17 17.98 -23.59
N GLU A 543 -27.68 18.45 -22.46
CA GLU A 543 -27.14 19.59 -21.72
C GLU A 543 -25.75 19.30 -21.18
N LEU A 544 -25.55 18.17 -20.49
CA LEU A 544 -24.23 17.73 -20.03
C LEU A 544 -23.23 17.61 -21.20
N LEU A 545 -23.63 16.99 -22.31
CA LEU A 545 -22.78 16.85 -23.49
C LEU A 545 -22.44 18.21 -24.10
N THR A 546 -23.40 19.12 -24.22
CA THR A 546 -23.15 20.47 -24.75
C THR A 546 -22.18 21.24 -23.87
N LYS A 547 -22.35 21.16 -22.54
CA LYS A 547 -21.54 21.91 -21.58
C LYS A 547 -20.11 21.36 -21.47
N LEU A 548 -19.93 20.04 -21.57
CA LEU A 548 -18.63 19.37 -21.38
C LEU A 548 -17.88 19.09 -22.69
N LEU A 549 -18.61 18.84 -23.78
CA LEU A 549 -18.07 18.37 -25.06
C LEU A 549 -18.39 19.30 -26.24
N GLY A 550 -19.04 20.44 -26.00
CA GLY A 550 -19.34 21.42 -27.05
C GLY A 550 -18.08 21.88 -27.82
N PRO A 551 -18.20 22.19 -29.13
CA PRO A 551 -17.07 22.35 -30.04
C PRO A 551 -16.09 23.47 -29.65
N THR A 552 -16.56 24.52 -29.00
CA THR A 552 -15.71 25.60 -28.46
C THR A 552 -15.28 25.35 -27.01
N ARG A 553 -16.10 24.62 -26.23
CA ARG A 553 -15.88 24.40 -24.80
C ARG A 553 -14.86 23.31 -24.54
N ALA A 554 -14.93 22.17 -25.23
CA ALA A 554 -14.01 21.05 -25.01
C ALA A 554 -12.54 21.43 -25.25
N PRO A 555 -12.17 22.10 -26.36
CA PRO A 555 -10.79 22.58 -26.55
C PRO A 555 -10.33 23.54 -25.45
N ALA A 556 -11.20 24.46 -25.02
CA ALA A 556 -10.89 25.40 -23.95
C ALA A 556 -10.65 24.69 -22.60
N ILE A 557 -11.48 23.69 -22.27
CA ILE A 557 -11.32 22.86 -21.06
C ILE A 557 -10.02 22.06 -21.13
N ALA A 558 -9.75 21.39 -22.25
CA ALA A 558 -8.51 20.64 -22.45
C ALA A 558 -7.27 21.56 -22.33
N GLN A 559 -7.33 22.77 -22.88
CA GLN A 559 -6.28 23.77 -22.72
C GLN A 559 -6.09 24.18 -21.25
N ALA A 560 -7.17 24.44 -20.53
CA ALA A 560 -7.10 24.81 -19.12
C ALA A 560 -6.43 23.73 -18.26
N PHE A 561 -6.66 22.43 -18.54
CA PHE A 561 -5.94 21.36 -17.85
C PHE A 561 -4.44 21.32 -18.18
N ARG A 562 -4.03 21.76 -19.38
CA ARG A 562 -2.60 21.88 -19.74
C ARG A 562 -1.95 23.06 -19.02
N GLU A 563 -2.63 24.20 -18.95
CA GLU A 563 -2.08 25.46 -18.42
C GLU A 563 -2.17 25.58 -16.90
N GLN A 564 -3.14 24.89 -16.26
CA GLN A 564 -3.40 25.01 -14.83
C GLN A 564 -3.14 23.67 -14.12
N PRO A 565 -1.92 23.44 -13.59
CA PRO A 565 -1.57 22.19 -12.91
C PRO A 565 -2.48 21.87 -11.71
N ARG A 566 -3.03 22.90 -11.06
CA ARG A 566 -3.95 22.73 -9.92
C ARG A 566 -5.40 22.44 -10.35
N LEU A 567 -5.76 22.56 -11.62
CA LEU A 567 -7.09 22.18 -12.10
C LEU A 567 -7.20 20.64 -12.07
N GLY A 568 -8.06 20.16 -11.17
CA GLY A 568 -8.28 18.74 -10.94
C GLY A 568 -9.54 18.21 -11.60
N LEU A 569 -10.59 19.02 -11.64
CA LEU A 569 -11.90 18.58 -12.10
C LEU A 569 -12.70 19.74 -12.69
N VAL A 570 -13.42 19.47 -13.79
CA VAL A 570 -14.36 20.38 -14.42
C VAL A 570 -15.72 19.71 -14.57
N HIS A 571 -16.75 20.31 -13.97
CA HIS A 571 -18.13 19.83 -14.05
C HIS A 571 -18.97 20.72 -14.96
N ALA A 572 -20.14 20.23 -15.39
CA ALA A 572 -21.12 21.06 -16.08
C ALA A 572 -21.78 22.03 -15.08
N GLU A 573 -21.81 23.32 -15.38
CA GLU A 573 -22.54 24.30 -14.56
C GLU A 573 -24.02 23.90 -14.42
N GLY A 574 -24.62 24.10 -13.25
CA GLY A 574 -26.00 23.69 -12.94
C GLY A 574 -26.19 22.22 -12.52
N HIS A 575 -25.17 21.37 -12.70
CA HIS A 575 -25.23 19.94 -12.30
C HIS A 575 -24.46 19.62 -11.01
N ARG A 576 -23.91 20.64 -10.35
CA ARG A 576 -23.30 20.53 -9.03
C ARG A 576 -24.36 20.78 -7.96
N GLN A 577 -24.62 19.78 -7.13
CA GLN A 577 -25.76 19.75 -6.20
C GLN A 577 -25.29 19.70 -4.73
N PRO A 578 -25.96 20.38 -3.79
CA PRO A 578 -25.68 20.25 -2.36
C PRO A 578 -25.88 18.81 -1.86
N LEU A 579 -24.97 18.34 -1.01
CA LEU A 579 -24.97 16.96 -0.53
C LEU A 579 -26.19 16.67 0.37
N HIS A 580 -26.63 17.64 1.19
CA HIS A 580 -27.75 17.48 2.14
C HIS A 580 -29.07 17.05 1.48
N TYR A 581 -29.36 17.47 0.24
CA TYR A 581 -30.57 17.05 -0.47
C TYR A 581 -30.59 15.56 -0.85
N TYR A 582 -29.41 14.92 -0.90
CA TYR A 582 -29.23 13.58 -1.42
C TYR A 582 -28.44 12.69 -0.45
N TRP A 583 -28.52 13.00 0.85
CA TRP A 583 -27.73 12.37 1.90
C TRP A 583 -28.32 11.04 2.36
N GLY A 584 -29.60 11.02 2.75
CA GLY A 584 -30.36 9.90 3.32
C GLY A 584 -29.73 8.50 3.21
N ALA A 585 -30.10 7.74 2.19
CA ALA A 585 -29.65 6.35 2.00
C ALA A 585 -28.14 6.20 1.68
N ASN A 586 -27.43 7.29 1.37
CA ASN A 586 -26.03 7.27 0.98
C ASN A 586 -25.07 7.54 2.14
N GLN A 587 -25.56 8.08 3.26
CA GLN A 587 -24.75 8.53 4.39
C GLN A 587 -23.74 7.46 4.85
N ALA A 588 -24.21 6.24 5.13
CA ALA A 588 -23.35 5.17 5.62
C ALA A 588 -22.25 4.81 4.60
N ASN A 589 -22.61 4.70 3.33
CA ASN A 589 -21.67 4.35 2.27
C ASN A 589 -20.63 5.46 2.01
N VAL A 590 -21.05 6.72 2.02
CA VAL A 590 -20.13 7.86 1.84
C VAL A 590 -19.17 7.98 3.02
N CYS A 591 -19.66 7.90 4.26
CA CYS A 591 -18.80 7.96 5.43
C CYS A 591 -17.78 6.80 5.47
N SER A 592 -18.22 5.58 5.18
CA SER A 592 -17.33 4.41 5.14
C SER A 592 -16.29 4.53 4.04
N LEU A 593 -16.67 4.99 2.84
CA LEU A 593 -15.72 5.26 1.76
C LEU A 593 -14.73 6.38 2.10
N ALA A 594 -15.17 7.46 2.76
CA ALA A 594 -14.28 8.54 3.17
C ALA A 594 -13.21 8.03 4.14
N ILE A 595 -13.60 7.19 5.10
CA ILE A 595 -12.72 6.49 6.04
C ILE A 595 -11.75 5.57 5.27
N ARG A 596 -12.22 4.82 4.27
CA ARG A 596 -11.41 3.89 3.45
C ARG A 596 -10.39 4.63 2.57
N CYS A 597 -10.76 5.78 2.01
CA CYS A 597 -9.86 6.65 1.23
C CYS A 597 -8.91 7.47 2.12
N GLY A 598 -9.17 7.50 3.44
CA GLY A 598 -8.44 8.30 4.39
C GLY A 598 -8.57 9.81 4.13
N ILE A 599 -9.76 10.25 3.71
CA ILE A 599 -10.12 11.67 3.52
C ILE A 599 -11.02 12.14 4.67
N PRO A 600 -11.14 13.46 4.91
CA PRO A 600 -12.08 13.98 5.91
C PRO A 600 -13.52 13.51 5.65
N ALA A 601 -14.28 13.33 6.72
CA ALA A 601 -15.72 13.10 6.60
C ALA A 601 -16.39 14.32 5.96
N PRO A 602 -17.42 14.12 5.13
CA PRO A 602 -18.11 15.23 4.49
C PRO A 602 -18.81 16.11 5.51
N VAL A 603 -18.81 17.42 5.24
CA VAL A 603 -19.63 18.43 5.91
C VAL A 603 -20.88 18.63 5.06
N VAL A 604 -21.93 17.88 5.37
CA VAL A 604 -23.12 17.67 4.52
C VAL A 604 -23.80 18.96 4.05
N GLU A 605 -23.76 20.00 4.88
CA GLU A 605 -24.37 21.30 4.68
C GLU A 605 -23.56 22.20 3.74
N GLN A 606 -22.26 21.92 3.59
CA GLN A 606 -21.32 22.73 2.81
C GLN A 606 -20.86 22.02 1.53
N ASP A 607 -20.74 20.69 1.61
CA ASP A 607 -20.21 19.89 0.52
C ASP A 607 -21.24 19.70 -0.60
N GLN A 608 -20.72 19.52 -1.81
CA GLN A 608 -21.49 19.35 -3.02
C GLN A 608 -20.96 18.15 -3.82
N PHE A 609 -21.74 17.70 -4.80
CA PHE A 609 -21.33 16.65 -5.71
C PHE A 609 -21.86 16.88 -7.13
N ILE A 610 -21.24 16.19 -8.10
CA ILE A 610 -21.60 16.26 -9.51
C ILE A 610 -22.71 15.25 -9.78
N ALA A 611 -23.94 15.73 -9.92
CA ALA A 611 -25.08 14.87 -10.24
C ALA A 611 -25.02 14.42 -11.70
N GLY A 612 -25.12 13.11 -11.92
CA GLY A 612 -25.12 12.50 -13.25
C GLY A 612 -23.73 12.12 -13.75
N SER A 613 -22.71 12.12 -12.89
CA SER A 613 -21.43 11.41 -13.11
C SER A 613 -20.71 11.68 -14.46
N MET A 614 -20.91 12.84 -15.09
CA MET A 614 -20.16 13.29 -16.28
C MET A 614 -19.35 14.53 -15.96
N PHE A 615 -18.04 14.48 -16.24
CA PHE A 615 -17.10 15.54 -15.90
C PHE A 615 -15.75 15.30 -16.58
N TRP A 616 -14.91 16.33 -16.62
CA TRP A 616 -13.49 16.19 -16.90
C TRP A 616 -12.71 16.05 -15.59
N VAL A 617 -11.69 15.21 -15.55
CA VAL A 617 -10.89 14.98 -14.35
C VAL A 617 -9.43 14.69 -14.69
N ARG A 618 -8.53 15.17 -13.85
CA ARG A 618 -7.14 14.74 -13.80
C ARG A 618 -7.08 13.43 -13.01
N PRO A 619 -6.54 12.32 -13.52
CA PRO A 619 -6.58 11.04 -12.80
C PRO A 619 -5.97 11.10 -11.38
N CYS A 620 -4.95 11.93 -11.16
CA CYS A 620 -4.35 12.09 -9.84
C CYS A 620 -5.29 12.76 -8.81
N ALA A 621 -6.36 13.46 -9.25
CA ALA A 621 -7.44 13.94 -8.38
C ALA A 621 -8.14 12.81 -7.64
N LEU A 622 -8.25 11.65 -8.31
CA LEU A 622 -8.95 10.47 -7.83
C LEU A 622 -8.02 9.50 -7.12
N ARG A 623 -6.74 9.82 -6.94
CA ARG A 623 -5.73 8.87 -6.48
C ARG A 623 -6.11 8.21 -5.15
N THR A 624 -6.59 8.98 -4.17
CA THR A 624 -6.99 8.43 -2.86
C THR A 624 -8.15 7.43 -2.96
N LEU A 625 -9.06 7.61 -3.93
CA LEU A 625 -10.15 6.69 -4.21
C LEU A 625 -9.65 5.44 -4.96
N LEU A 626 -8.79 5.61 -5.96
CA LEU A 626 -8.24 4.51 -6.74
C LEU A 626 -7.29 3.63 -5.90
N ASP A 627 -6.53 4.24 -4.98
CA ASP A 627 -5.61 3.57 -4.06
C ASP A 627 -6.34 2.90 -2.87
N ALA A 628 -7.64 3.14 -2.68
CA ALA A 628 -8.42 2.56 -1.58
C ALA A 628 -8.69 1.05 -1.73
N GLY A 629 -8.37 0.49 -2.91
CA GLY A 629 -8.51 -0.93 -3.24
C GLY A 629 -9.94 -1.43 -2.98
N ILE A 630 -10.95 -0.73 -3.50
CA ILE A 630 -12.35 -1.11 -3.35
C ILE A 630 -12.58 -2.48 -3.98
N ASP A 631 -13.19 -3.39 -3.23
CA ASP A 631 -13.43 -4.76 -3.69
C ASP A 631 -14.52 -4.75 -4.78
N ASP A 632 -14.32 -5.53 -5.85
CA ASP A 632 -15.25 -5.56 -6.98
C ASP A 632 -16.66 -5.99 -6.55
N ASN A 633 -16.71 -6.90 -5.59
CA ASN A 633 -17.95 -7.43 -5.06
C ASN A 633 -18.67 -6.49 -4.09
N ALA A 634 -18.06 -5.36 -3.72
CA ALA A 634 -18.71 -4.34 -2.90
C ALA A 634 -19.80 -3.57 -3.67
N PHE A 635 -19.72 -3.52 -5.01
CA PHE A 635 -20.77 -2.94 -5.84
C PHE A 635 -21.97 -3.87 -5.94
N GLU A 636 -23.16 -3.37 -5.69
CA GLU A 636 -24.41 -4.13 -5.70
C GLU A 636 -24.74 -4.66 -7.11
N PRO A 637 -25.35 -5.85 -7.24
CA PRO A 637 -25.97 -6.27 -8.50
C PRO A 637 -27.07 -5.29 -8.91
N GLU A 638 -27.20 -4.98 -10.20
CA GLU A 638 -28.26 -4.09 -10.68
C GLU A 638 -29.62 -4.82 -10.68
N THR A 639 -30.49 -4.49 -9.72
CA THR A 639 -31.86 -5.03 -9.57
C THR A 639 -32.92 -3.92 -9.60
N GLY A 640 -32.62 -2.80 -10.25
CA GLY A 640 -33.54 -1.65 -10.39
C GLY A 640 -33.50 -0.64 -9.24
N GLN A 641 -32.43 -0.64 -8.44
CA GLN A 641 -32.23 0.36 -7.38
C GLN A 641 -32.22 1.78 -7.98
N VAL A 642 -32.72 2.78 -7.24
CA VAL A 642 -32.76 4.18 -7.73
C VAL A 642 -31.65 5.03 -7.12
N ASP A 643 -31.28 4.79 -5.85
CA ASP A 643 -30.24 5.51 -5.10
C ASP A 643 -29.68 4.60 -3.97
N GLY A 644 -28.68 5.05 -3.21
CA GLY A 644 -28.18 4.37 -1.99
C GLY A 644 -27.17 3.25 -2.21
N THR A 645 -26.78 2.99 -3.45
CA THR A 645 -25.76 1.99 -3.78
C THR A 645 -24.34 2.52 -3.65
N LEU A 646 -23.33 1.65 -3.66
CA LEU A 646 -21.92 2.07 -3.61
C LEU A 646 -21.54 3.02 -4.76
N ALA A 647 -22.11 2.82 -5.95
CA ALA A 647 -21.88 3.71 -7.09
C ALA A 647 -22.33 5.16 -6.80
N HIS A 648 -23.47 5.34 -6.12
CA HIS A 648 -23.99 6.65 -5.72
C HIS A 648 -23.12 7.30 -4.63
N ALA A 649 -22.57 6.48 -3.72
CA ALA A 649 -21.63 6.97 -2.72
C ALA A 649 -20.32 7.44 -3.36
N VAL A 650 -19.78 6.68 -4.31
CA VAL A 650 -18.60 7.09 -5.08
C VAL A 650 -18.85 8.41 -5.82
N GLU A 651 -19.99 8.59 -6.48
CA GLU A 651 -20.36 9.85 -7.15
C GLU A 651 -20.24 11.06 -6.20
N ARG A 652 -20.66 10.91 -4.95
CA ARG A 652 -20.58 11.94 -3.90
C ARG A 652 -19.16 12.18 -3.37
N LEU A 653 -18.24 11.22 -3.55
CA LEU A 653 -16.84 11.33 -3.11
C LEU A 653 -15.92 11.99 -4.14
N ILE A 654 -16.31 12.11 -5.41
CA ILE A 654 -15.42 12.55 -6.49
C ILE A 654 -14.86 13.96 -6.20
N GLU A 655 -15.70 14.90 -5.78
CA GLU A 655 -15.23 16.24 -5.42
C GLU A 655 -14.39 16.24 -4.14
N LEU A 656 -14.78 15.45 -3.14
CA LEU A 656 -14.08 15.36 -1.87
C LEU A 656 -12.66 14.80 -2.05
N THR A 657 -12.47 13.85 -2.96
CA THR A 657 -11.15 13.29 -3.27
C THR A 657 -10.27 14.31 -4.00
N ALA A 658 -10.83 15.06 -4.96
CA ALA A 658 -10.13 16.16 -5.62
C ALA A 658 -9.72 17.27 -4.63
N HIS A 659 -10.60 17.64 -3.69
CA HIS A 659 -10.29 18.59 -2.63
C HIS A 659 -9.21 18.08 -1.68
N ALA A 660 -9.29 16.81 -1.26
CA ALA A 660 -8.26 16.17 -0.43
C ALA A 660 -6.90 16.09 -1.13
N ALA A 661 -6.88 16.03 -2.46
CA ALA A 661 -5.68 16.13 -3.29
C ALA A 661 -5.17 17.58 -3.47
N GLY A 662 -5.83 18.58 -2.86
CA GLY A 662 -5.47 20.00 -2.95
C GLY A 662 -5.77 20.63 -4.31
N GLN A 663 -6.64 20.02 -5.10
CA GLN A 663 -6.95 20.47 -6.45
C GLN A 663 -8.17 21.39 -6.52
N LYS A 664 -8.19 22.22 -7.55
CA LYS A 664 -9.28 23.13 -7.87
C LYS A 664 -10.35 22.40 -8.69
N ILE A 665 -11.59 22.74 -8.36
CA ILE A 665 -12.80 22.33 -9.05
C ILE A 665 -13.40 23.59 -9.68
N LEU A 666 -13.70 23.54 -10.98
CA LEU A 666 -14.33 24.65 -11.72
C LEU A 666 -15.52 24.13 -12.52
N SER A 667 -16.44 25.03 -12.88
CA SER A 667 -17.45 24.73 -13.88
C SER A 667 -16.89 24.90 -15.30
N ALA A 668 -17.51 24.25 -16.28
CA ALA A 668 -17.18 24.43 -17.69
C ALA A 668 -17.39 25.88 -18.14
N ALA A 669 -18.48 26.53 -17.71
CA ALA A 669 -18.73 27.95 -17.94
C ALA A 669 -17.57 28.84 -17.46
N ARG A 670 -17.13 28.68 -16.21
CA ARG A 670 -16.04 29.48 -15.63
C ARG A 670 -14.71 29.28 -16.34
N VAL A 671 -14.41 28.05 -16.75
CA VAL A 671 -13.22 27.76 -17.56
C VAL A 671 -13.29 28.46 -18.93
N CYS A 672 -14.48 28.53 -19.52
CA CYS A 672 -14.72 29.16 -20.81
C CYS A 672 -14.97 30.68 -20.72
N GLY A 673 -14.90 31.30 -19.53
CA GLY A 673 -15.19 32.72 -19.35
C GLY A 673 -16.66 33.10 -19.57
N LEU A 674 -17.58 32.14 -19.41
CA LEU A 674 -19.03 32.34 -19.56
C LEU A 674 -19.68 32.64 -18.20
N ASP A 675 -20.79 33.39 -18.25
CA ASP A 675 -21.57 33.72 -17.05
C ASP A 675 -22.34 32.49 -16.53
N GLU A 676 -22.15 32.15 -15.26
CA GLU A 676 -22.87 31.06 -14.57
C GLU A 676 -24.30 31.47 -14.16
N SER A 677 -24.56 32.77 -14.00
CA SER A 677 -25.82 33.29 -13.47
C SER A 677 -26.97 33.32 -14.49
N ALA A 678 -26.65 33.20 -15.79
CA ALA A 678 -27.59 33.38 -16.87
C ALA A 678 -28.55 32.19 -17.12
N GLN A 679 -28.47 31.10 -16.35
CA GLN A 679 -29.33 29.93 -16.56
C GLN A 679 -30.02 29.48 -15.27
N THR A 680 -31.19 30.08 -15.01
CA THR A 680 -32.18 29.57 -14.05
C THR A 680 -32.73 28.24 -14.55
N TYR A 681 -32.11 27.15 -14.12
CA TYR A 681 -32.54 25.79 -14.41
C TYR A 681 -33.58 25.31 -13.38
N PRO A 682 -34.66 24.60 -13.79
CA PRO A 682 -35.74 24.17 -12.89
C PRO A 682 -35.30 23.28 -11.70
N TYR A 683 -34.17 22.57 -11.82
CA TYR A 683 -33.69 21.66 -10.77
C TYR A 683 -32.48 22.19 -9.99
N ALA A 684 -31.98 23.40 -10.28
CA ALA A 684 -30.99 24.07 -9.43
C ALA A 684 -31.60 24.52 -8.09
N ARG A 685 -32.94 24.50 -7.98
CA ARG A 685 -33.71 24.81 -6.77
C ARG A 685 -34.72 23.70 -6.50
N ARG A 686 -34.27 22.56 -5.97
CA ARG A 686 -35.14 21.78 -5.09
C ARG A 686 -34.87 22.25 -3.67
N GLY A 687 -35.49 23.37 -3.31
CA GLY A 687 -35.78 23.69 -1.91
C GLY A 687 -36.90 22.80 -1.41
#